data_AF-A0A9E2ZQA1-F1
#
_entry.id   AF-A0A9E2ZQA1-F1
#
_cell.length_a   1.000
_cell.length_b   1.000
_cell.length_c   1.000
_cell.angle_alpha   90.00
_cell.angle_beta   90.00
_cell.angle_gamma   90.00
#
_symmetry.space_group_name_H-M   'P 1'
#
loop_
_entity.id
_entity.type
_entity.pdbx_description
1 polymer ?
#
loop_
_entity_poly.entity_id
_entity_poly.type
_entity_poly.pdbx_seq_one_letter_code
_entity_poly.pdbx_strand_id
1 'polypeptide(L)'
;MATLDDPLLPLLGRKAARQLDEHFGIRTVDDLLRHYPRAYDEGLTVRGADEGLPEKGEHITLVGVITTTDSGPMKPRPRQKDSTRKDLNNEWLRITLGDQRPPVTATFFHARFLKDKLTRRTEVMLSGEVDYYNGRLQLTHPAFLILDPTNPRNIGTKSLASIADVSQRTHGEVQMSAFEKPYFPIYPACAKVQSWEIYACVQQVLALLDPVPDPVPEHVLRQHGLLSEDAALRAIHQAQTEAERTRARDRLTFDEAVGLQWALVQRRHGELAESGPAAPGRTDGLADALLRRLPFELTAGQREVLGELSAELATSRPMNRLLQGEVGSGKTIVALLAMMQMIDAGYQCALMAPTEVLAAQHARSIRDILGPLALGGQLGGVDGATRVALLTGSLSQTQKREVKDEVAGGEAGIVIGTHALLHQAVEFHRLGMVVVDEQHRFGVEQRDRLRAKAPEGVTPHLLVMTATPIPRSLALTFYGDLATSTLRELPRGRRPITTKTIFVAEHRSWLDHAWRRIIEEVCAGRQAYVVAPRIDDTDDTDDTADGVPPAVTVVELFERLRSRELAGLRLGLMHGRLPADEKDAVMTAFRAGDVDVLVCTTVIEVGVDVPNATVMVVMDADRFGISQLHQLRGRIGRGSHPGLCLLHSRTPAGSRAGARLTAVAATMDGFKLADLDLAERREGDVLGRNQSGRAIGLKLLSLADHREVLESARQFCEHVDAHDRQLRNHRGLATLAARFTDTGRVEYLDKA
;
A
#
# COMPACT_ATOMS: atom_id res chain seq x y z
N MET A 1 38.67 -6.56 -12.88
CA MET A 1 38.17 -5.21 -12.63
C MET A 1 36.76 -5.20 -13.16
N ALA A 2 35.81 -5.11 -12.24
CA ALA A 2 34.38 -5.26 -12.48
C ALA A 2 33.65 -3.98 -12.09
N THR A 3 32.61 -3.65 -12.84
CA THR A 3 31.69 -2.53 -12.63
C THR A 3 30.32 -3.04 -12.15
N LEU A 4 29.45 -2.14 -11.69
CA LEU A 4 28.12 -2.50 -11.20
C LEU A 4 27.23 -3.18 -12.28
N ASP A 5 27.40 -2.80 -13.54
CA ASP A 5 26.58 -3.30 -14.65
C ASP A 5 27.06 -4.67 -15.19
N ASP A 6 28.21 -5.17 -14.71
CA ASP A 6 28.78 -6.41 -15.22
C ASP A 6 27.94 -7.64 -14.81
N PRO A 7 27.79 -8.64 -15.70
CA PRO A 7 27.08 -9.87 -15.37
C PRO A 7 27.85 -10.72 -14.35
N LEU A 8 27.14 -11.44 -13.48
CA LEU A 8 27.76 -12.27 -12.44
C LEU A 8 28.43 -13.54 -12.96
N LEU A 9 28.05 -14.02 -14.15
CA LEU A 9 28.53 -15.28 -14.71
C LEU A 9 30.05 -15.36 -14.89
N PRO A 10 30.74 -14.35 -15.47
CA PRO A 10 32.20 -14.34 -15.56
C PRO A 10 32.90 -14.20 -14.20
N LEU A 11 32.23 -13.64 -13.19
CA LEU A 11 32.83 -13.34 -11.89
C LEU A 11 32.70 -14.49 -10.88
N LEU A 12 31.53 -15.11 -10.78
CA LEU A 12 31.19 -16.15 -9.79
C LEU A 12 31.21 -17.57 -10.36
N GLY A 13 31.26 -17.72 -11.68
CA GLY A 13 31.15 -18.99 -12.39
C GLY A 13 29.72 -19.47 -12.58
N ARG A 14 29.52 -20.36 -13.56
CA ARG A 14 28.20 -20.76 -14.10
C ARG A 14 27.24 -21.34 -13.05
N LYS A 15 27.75 -22.05 -12.03
CA LYS A 15 26.90 -22.70 -11.02
C LYS A 15 26.27 -21.69 -10.06
N ALA A 16 27.07 -20.83 -9.43
CA ALA A 16 26.62 -19.85 -8.46
C ALA A 16 25.73 -18.77 -9.12
N ALA A 17 26.16 -18.23 -10.26
CA ALA A 17 25.40 -17.21 -10.99
C ALA A 17 24.01 -17.72 -11.43
N ARG A 18 23.91 -18.98 -11.88
CA ARG A 18 22.63 -19.56 -12.30
C ARG A 18 21.69 -19.81 -11.11
N GLN A 19 22.21 -20.21 -9.96
CA GLN A 19 21.39 -20.39 -8.75
C GLN A 19 20.86 -19.06 -8.22
N LEU A 20 21.66 -17.98 -8.29
CA LEU A 20 21.25 -16.63 -7.89
C LEU A 20 20.17 -16.06 -8.83
N ASP A 21 20.30 -16.25 -10.14
CA ASP A 21 19.29 -15.83 -11.12
C ASP A 21 17.99 -16.65 -10.98
N GLU A 22 18.08 -17.99 -10.93
CA GLU A 22 16.89 -18.85 -10.85
C GLU A 22 16.07 -18.65 -9.56
N HIS A 23 16.70 -18.33 -8.44
CA HIS A 23 16.01 -18.24 -7.14
C HIS A 23 15.72 -16.82 -6.66
N PHE A 24 16.53 -15.83 -7.06
CA PHE A 24 16.40 -14.45 -6.60
C PHE A 24 16.33 -13.43 -7.74
N GLY A 25 16.49 -13.86 -9.00
CA GLY A 25 16.52 -12.96 -10.16
C GLY A 25 17.76 -12.08 -10.23
N ILE A 26 18.83 -12.43 -9.51
CA ILE A 26 20.06 -11.64 -9.41
C ILE A 26 20.97 -11.98 -10.61
N ARG A 27 21.25 -10.99 -11.47
CA ARG A 27 21.98 -11.20 -12.73
C ARG A 27 23.27 -10.39 -12.82
N THR A 28 23.29 -9.20 -12.23
CA THR A 28 24.39 -8.24 -12.29
C THR A 28 25.10 -8.09 -10.94
N VAL A 29 26.27 -7.45 -10.96
CA VAL A 29 26.99 -7.04 -9.75
C VAL A 29 26.12 -6.12 -8.88
N ASP A 30 25.42 -5.15 -9.47
CA ASP A 30 24.48 -4.26 -8.77
C ASP A 30 23.36 -5.05 -8.07
N ASP A 31 22.77 -6.04 -8.74
CA ASP A 31 21.72 -6.88 -8.14
C ASP A 31 22.21 -7.60 -6.88
N LEU A 32 23.44 -8.11 -6.90
CA LEU A 32 24.01 -8.88 -5.79
C LEU A 32 24.40 -7.98 -4.62
N LEU A 33 25.05 -6.85 -4.88
CA LEU A 33 25.42 -5.89 -3.83
C LEU A 33 24.20 -5.17 -3.24
N ARG A 34 23.08 -5.13 -3.97
CA ARG A 34 21.80 -4.65 -3.44
C ARG A 34 20.94 -5.76 -2.85
N HIS A 35 21.45 -6.97 -2.72
CA HIS A 35 20.82 -8.01 -1.92
C HIS A 35 21.29 -7.85 -0.47
N TYR A 36 20.67 -6.91 0.24
CA TYR A 36 21.15 -6.49 1.55
C TYR A 36 20.92 -7.56 2.63
N PRO A 37 21.78 -7.59 3.68
CA PRO A 37 21.53 -8.41 4.86
C PRO A 37 20.21 -8.01 5.57
N ARG A 38 19.40 -9.01 5.95
CA ARG A 38 18.19 -8.82 6.77
C ARG A 38 18.54 -8.55 8.23
N ALA A 39 19.59 -9.20 8.72
CA ALA A 39 20.04 -9.12 10.09
C ALA A 39 21.57 -9.23 10.18
N TYR A 40 22.08 -8.86 11.34
CA TYR A 40 23.49 -8.87 11.66
C TYR A 40 23.67 -9.61 12.97
N ASP A 41 24.44 -10.69 12.95
CA ASP A 41 24.75 -11.43 14.16
C ASP A 41 26.00 -10.83 14.80
N GLU A 42 25.81 -10.07 15.87
CA GLU A 42 26.86 -9.79 16.83
C GLU A 42 26.83 -10.96 17.79
N GLY A 43 27.93 -11.71 17.95
CA GLY A 43 28.03 -13.01 18.66
C GLY A 43 27.69 -13.02 20.16
N LEU A 44 26.57 -12.40 20.51
CA LEU A 44 25.94 -12.13 21.80
C LEU A 44 24.64 -11.29 21.58
N THR A 45 23.74 -11.70 20.68
CA THR A 45 22.38 -11.11 20.65
C THR A 45 21.31 -12.19 20.87
N VAL A 46 20.80 -12.21 22.10
CA VAL A 46 19.53 -12.80 22.49
C VAL A 46 18.45 -12.22 21.57
N ARG A 47 17.64 -13.06 20.91
CA ARG A 47 16.41 -12.61 20.24
C ARG A 47 15.69 -11.60 21.12
N GLY A 48 15.54 -10.36 20.63
CA GLY A 48 14.77 -9.33 21.32
C GLY A 48 13.36 -9.86 21.57
N ALA A 49 12.81 -9.55 22.74
CA ALA A 49 11.49 -10.03 23.19
C ALA A 49 10.29 -9.57 22.30
N ASP A 50 10.55 -8.86 21.20
CA ASP A 50 9.56 -8.29 20.26
C ASP A 50 9.51 -8.97 18.88
N GLU A 51 10.41 -9.91 18.55
CA GLU A 51 10.26 -10.69 17.31
C GLU A 51 9.36 -11.92 17.57
N GLY A 52 8.18 -11.90 16.96
CA GLY A 52 7.22 -13.02 17.02
C GLY A 52 7.83 -14.36 16.59
N LEU A 53 7.18 -15.44 17.02
CA LEU A 53 7.55 -16.81 16.65
C LEU A 53 7.53 -16.97 15.10
N PRO A 54 8.62 -17.45 14.45
CA PRO A 54 8.67 -17.61 13.00
C PRO A 54 7.60 -18.59 12.50
N GLU A 55 7.05 -18.40 11.32
CA GLU A 55 5.98 -19.28 10.80
C GLU A 55 6.54 -20.65 10.42
N LYS A 56 5.71 -21.70 10.53
CA LYS A 56 6.08 -23.06 10.13
C LYS A 56 6.39 -23.08 8.64
N GLY A 57 7.59 -23.53 8.26
CA GLY A 57 8.08 -23.56 6.88
C GLY A 57 9.00 -22.40 6.50
N GLU A 58 9.21 -21.40 7.36
CA GLU A 58 10.20 -20.34 7.11
C GLU A 58 11.63 -20.89 7.17
N HIS A 59 12.48 -20.53 6.20
CA HIS A 59 13.90 -20.93 6.21
C HIS A 59 14.71 -19.93 7.03
N ILE A 60 15.21 -20.35 8.19
CA ILE A 60 15.96 -19.46 9.10
C ILE A 60 17.43 -19.85 9.16
N THR A 61 18.26 -18.89 9.54
CA THR A 61 19.68 -19.08 9.85
C THR A 61 19.89 -18.62 11.30
N LEU A 62 20.52 -19.45 12.11
CA LEU A 62 20.78 -19.22 13.53
C LEU A 62 22.25 -19.51 13.82
N VAL A 63 22.87 -18.71 14.68
CA VAL A 63 24.17 -18.99 15.26
C VAL A 63 23.99 -19.17 16.76
N GLY A 64 24.75 -20.07 17.36
CA GLY A 64 24.78 -20.19 18.80
C GLY A 64 25.64 -21.34 19.29
N VAL A 65 25.77 -21.42 20.62
CA VAL A 65 26.56 -22.46 21.27
C VAL A 65 25.68 -23.67 21.57
N ILE A 66 26.18 -24.86 21.22
CA ILE A 66 25.52 -26.12 21.54
C ILE A 66 25.56 -26.35 23.06
N THR A 67 24.39 -26.30 23.71
CA THR A 67 24.27 -26.55 25.15
C THR A 67 24.00 -28.02 25.46
N THR A 68 23.15 -28.67 24.66
CA THR A 68 22.78 -30.07 24.86
C THR A 68 22.90 -30.83 23.54
N THR A 69 23.40 -32.05 23.62
CA THR A 69 23.53 -33.00 22.51
C THR A 69 22.91 -34.32 22.95
N ASP A 70 21.79 -34.68 22.35
CA ASP A 70 21.12 -35.98 22.54
C ASP A 70 21.32 -36.82 21.29
N SER A 71 21.66 -38.10 21.45
CA SER A 71 21.74 -39.04 20.32
C SER A 71 21.08 -40.35 20.69
N GLY A 72 20.35 -40.95 19.75
CA GLY A 72 19.69 -42.24 19.99
C GLY A 72 19.52 -43.08 18.73
N PRO A 73 19.30 -44.40 18.88
CA PRO A 73 18.92 -45.26 17.78
C PRO A 73 17.49 -44.92 17.32
N MET A 74 17.24 -44.95 16.02
CA MET A 74 15.89 -44.79 15.46
C MET A 74 15.07 -46.06 15.74
N LYS A 75 13.80 -45.93 16.15
CA LYS A 75 12.93 -47.10 16.38
C LYS A 75 12.77 -47.89 15.06
N PRO A 76 12.95 -49.22 15.05
CA PRO A 76 12.79 -50.00 13.84
C PRO A 76 11.34 -49.90 13.32
N ARG A 77 11.16 -49.65 12.02
CA ARG A 77 9.84 -49.69 11.37
C ARG A 77 9.29 -51.12 11.45
N PRO A 78 8.02 -51.33 11.84
CA PRO A 78 7.43 -52.67 11.86
C PRO A 78 6.96 -53.03 10.45
N ARG A 79 7.88 -53.26 9.50
CA ARG A 79 7.65 -53.98 8.23
C ARG A 79 8.91 -54.05 7.37
N GLN A 80 9.75 -55.05 7.61
CA GLN A 80 10.32 -55.92 6.57
C GLN A 80 11.16 -57.00 7.25
N LYS A 81 10.59 -58.23 7.33
CA LYS A 81 11.42 -59.44 7.38
C LYS A 81 12.11 -59.53 6.01
N ASP A 82 13.39 -59.89 6.02
CA ASP A 82 14.33 -59.92 4.90
C ASP A 82 14.97 -58.57 4.50
N SER A 83 16.01 -58.19 5.25
CA SER A 83 17.31 -57.92 4.60
C SER A 83 18.47 -58.08 5.59
N THR A 84 19.27 -59.12 5.37
CA THR A 84 20.62 -59.27 5.91
C THR A 84 21.56 -58.34 5.15
N ARG A 85 21.54 -57.03 5.42
CA ARG A 85 22.65 -56.08 5.14
C ARG A 85 22.38 -54.70 5.77
N LYS A 86 23.11 -54.39 6.86
CA LYS A 86 23.50 -53.04 7.32
C LYS A 86 22.38 -51.99 7.51
N ASP A 87 21.59 -52.12 8.58
CA ASP A 87 20.92 -50.98 9.24
C ASP A 87 21.83 -50.29 10.28
N LEU A 88 23.13 -50.16 9.99
CA LEU A 88 24.14 -49.57 10.88
C LEU A 88 24.21 -48.03 10.81
N ASN A 89 23.31 -47.41 10.05
CA ASN A 89 23.30 -45.97 9.77
C ASN A 89 22.06 -45.24 10.31
N ASN A 90 21.26 -45.87 11.19
CA ASN A 90 19.95 -45.37 11.60
C ASN A 90 19.97 -44.74 13.01
N GLU A 91 20.81 -43.73 13.21
CA GLU A 91 20.90 -42.94 14.45
C GLU A 91 20.47 -41.50 14.20
N TRP A 92 19.76 -40.90 15.16
CA TRP A 92 19.43 -39.48 15.16
C TRP A 92 20.32 -38.73 16.16
N LEU A 93 20.72 -37.52 15.78
CA LEU A 93 21.44 -36.58 16.63
C LEU A 93 20.56 -35.33 16.76
N ARG A 94 20.31 -34.90 17.99
CA ARG A 94 19.56 -33.71 18.31
C ARG A 94 20.44 -32.78 19.11
N ILE A 95 20.67 -31.57 18.59
CA ILE A 95 21.41 -30.53 19.27
C ILE A 95 20.46 -29.42 19.71
N THR A 96 20.69 -28.86 20.88
CA THR A 96 19.91 -27.74 21.42
C THR A 96 20.82 -26.53 21.54
N LEU A 97 20.44 -25.44 20.88
CA LEU A 97 21.07 -24.13 21.04
C LEU A 97 20.46 -23.46 22.28
N GLY A 98 21.29 -23.12 23.26
CA GLY A 98 20.79 -22.59 24.55
C GLY A 98 20.68 -21.08 24.66
N ASP A 99 21.31 -20.35 23.73
CA ASP A 99 21.36 -18.88 23.75
C ASP A 99 20.07 -18.23 23.20
N GLN A 100 19.14 -19.04 22.69
CA GLN A 100 17.90 -18.61 22.06
C GLN A 100 16.69 -18.83 22.99
N ARG A 101 15.81 -17.83 23.11
CA ARG A 101 14.50 -17.95 23.80
C ARG A 101 13.37 -17.84 22.76
N PRO A 102 12.55 -18.88 22.53
CA PRO A 102 12.63 -20.24 23.08
C PRO A 102 13.82 -21.05 22.53
N PRO A 103 14.29 -22.10 23.25
CA PRO A 103 15.43 -22.91 22.84
C PRO A 103 15.14 -23.64 21.52
N VAL A 104 16.08 -23.53 20.57
CA VAL A 104 15.94 -24.12 19.24
C VAL A 104 16.63 -25.47 19.19
N THR A 105 15.92 -26.45 18.64
CA THR A 105 16.39 -27.83 18.55
C THR A 105 16.67 -28.20 17.10
N ALA A 106 17.86 -28.67 16.76
CA ALA A 106 18.17 -29.17 15.43
C ALA A 106 18.33 -30.68 15.44
N THR A 107 17.57 -31.37 14.58
CA THR A 107 17.55 -32.83 14.48
C THR A 107 18.16 -33.28 13.16
N PHE A 108 19.21 -34.09 13.24
CA PHE A 108 19.87 -34.74 12.12
C PHE A 108 19.57 -36.23 12.14
N PHE A 109 18.99 -36.76 11.07
CA PHE A 109 18.85 -38.21 10.88
C PHE A 109 20.09 -38.77 10.16
N HIS A 110 20.44 -40.04 10.42
CA HIS A 110 21.62 -40.71 9.86
C HIS A 110 22.97 -40.03 10.20
N ALA A 111 23.10 -39.54 11.43
CA ALA A 111 24.11 -38.56 11.84
C ALA A 111 25.37 -39.14 12.51
N ARG A 112 25.72 -40.42 12.28
CA ARG A 112 26.83 -41.11 12.99
C ARG A 112 28.17 -40.37 12.88
N PHE A 113 28.46 -39.79 11.71
CA PHE A 113 29.68 -39.00 11.48
C PHE A 113 29.64 -37.60 12.11
N LEU A 114 28.46 -37.10 12.47
CA LEU A 114 28.26 -35.76 13.05
C LEU A 114 28.36 -35.76 14.57
N LYS A 115 28.16 -36.93 15.19
CA LYS A 115 28.19 -37.12 16.65
C LYS A 115 29.53 -36.73 17.29
N ASP A 116 30.64 -37.05 16.63
CA ASP A 116 31.99 -36.76 17.14
C ASP A 116 32.42 -35.31 16.86
N LYS A 117 31.64 -34.57 16.07
CA LYS A 117 31.99 -33.22 15.57
C LYS A 117 31.11 -32.12 16.17
N LEU A 118 29.83 -32.42 16.45
CA LEU A 118 28.89 -31.50 17.08
C LEU A 118 28.80 -31.81 18.58
N THR A 119 29.84 -31.43 19.32
CA THR A 119 29.94 -31.63 20.77
C THR A 119 29.39 -30.43 21.56
N ARG A 120 29.13 -30.63 22.85
CA ARG A 120 28.73 -29.52 23.75
C ARG A 120 29.83 -28.45 23.78
N ARG A 121 29.42 -27.18 23.84
CA ARG A 121 30.29 -25.98 23.81
C ARG A 121 30.95 -25.66 22.46
N THR A 122 30.57 -26.35 21.38
CA THR A 122 30.94 -25.94 20.03
C THR A 122 30.00 -24.85 19.55
N GLU A 123 30.54 -23.77 18.98
CA GLU A 123 29.76 -22.73 18.33
C GLU A 123 29.41 -23.18 16.91
N VAL A 124 28.13 -23.10 16.55
CA VAL A 124 27.65 -23.59 15.26
C VAL A 124 26.65 -22.63 14.65
N MET A 125 26.73 -22.50 13.34
CA MET A 125 25.72 -21.85 12.52
C MET A 125 24.83 -22.94 11.91
N LEU A 126 23.52 -22.82 12.08
CA LEU A 126 22.50 -23.73 11.57
C LEU A 126 21.58 -22.96 10.62
N SER A 127 21.27 -23.53 9.46
CA SER A 127 20.25 -22.98 8.59
C SER A 127 19.35 -24.07 8.02
N GLY A 128 18.04 -23.87 8.13
CA GLY A 128 17.05 -24.82 7.67
C GLY A 128 15.63 -24.33 7.88
N GLU A 129 14.67 -25.14 7.44
CA GLU A 129 13.25 -24.86 7.58
C GLU A 129 12.76 -25.04 9.01
N VAL A 130 11.95 -24.08 9.46
CA VAL A 130 11.30 -24.05 10.76
C VAL A 130 10.17 -25.07 10.81
N ASP A 131 10.26 -25.98 11.77
CA ASP A 131 9.16 -26.86 12.19
C ASP A 131 8.85 -26.64 13.68
N TYR A 132 7.66 -27.03 14.10
CA TYR A 132 7.22 -26.94 15.49
C TYR A 132 6.89 -28.32 16.03
N TYR A 133 7.59 -28.72 17.10
CA TYR A 133 7.34 -29.97 17.80
C TYR A 133 7.13 -29.71 19.30
N ASN A 134 5.95 -30.06 19.83
CA ASN A 134 5.54 -29.78 21.22
C ASN A 134 5.72 -28.31 21.64
N GLY A 135 5.40 -27.36 20.74
CA GLY A 135 5.53 -25.93 21.00
C GLY A 135 6.96 -25.41 21.08
N ARG A 136 7.96 -26.21 20.66
CA ARG A 136 9.36 -25.79 20.55
C ARG A 136 9.79 -25.71 19.10
N LEU A 137 10.62 -24.72 18.79
CA LEU A 137 11.20 -24.51 17.47
C LEU A 137 12.18 -25.65 17.14
N GLN A 138 11.95 -26.33 16.03
CA GLN A 138 12.79 -27.42 15.55
C GLN A 138 13.26 -27.18 14.11
N LEU A 139 14.53 -27.44 13.84
CA LEU A 139 15.08 -27.51 12.49
C LEU A 139 15.34 -28.97 12.14
N THR A 140 14.79 -29.44 11.01
CA THR A 140 14.98 -30.82 10.55
C THR A 140 16.01 -30.84 9.42
N HIS A 141 17.12 -31.56 9.61
CA HIS A 141 18.27 -31.56 8.68
C HIS A 141 18.77 -30.16 8.28
N PRO A 142 19.03 -29.24 9.23
CA PRO A 142 19.61 -27.96 8.86
C PRO A 142 21.00 -28.17 8.27
N ALA A 143 21.36 -27.36 7.27
CA ALA A 143 22.75 -27.16 6.92
C ALA A 143 23.47 -26.56 8.14
N PHE A 144 24.70 -27.01 8.40
CA PHE A 144 25.45 -26.58 9.58
C PHE A 144 26.90 -26.27 9.22
N LEU A 145 27.46 -25.31 9.94
CA LEU A 145 28.87 -24.93 9.90
C LEU A 145 29.39 -24.83 11.34
N ILE A 146 30.51 -25.48 11.62
CA ILE A 146 31.19 -25.36 12.91
C ILE A 146 32.10 -24.11 12.88
N LEU A 147 31.92 -23.25 13.87
CA LEU A 147 32.74 -22.06 14.11
C LEU A 147 33.71 -22.42 15.25
N ASP A 148 34.86 -23.03 14.95
CA ASP A 148 35.87 -23.39 15.95
C ASP A 148 37.22 -22.72 15.62
N PRO A 149 37.77 -21.89 16.53
CA PRO A 149 39.04 -21.18 16.31
C PRO A 149 40.28 -22.09 16.35
N THR A 150 40.18 -23.35 16.77
CA THR A 150 41.35 -24.22 17.02
C THR A 150 41.61 -25.30 15.96
N ASN A 151 40.72 -25.47 14.97
CA ASN A 151 40.81 -26.58 14.01
C ASN A 151 40.70 -26.10 12.55
N PRO A 152 41.78 -26.13 11.74
CA PRO A 152 41.82 -25.56 10.38
C PRO A 152 41.09 -26.38 9.30
N ARG A 153 40.18 -27.29 9.68
CA ARG A 153 39.38 -28.08 8.74
C ARG A 153 37.91 -27.66 8.83
N ASN A 154 37.42 -27.01 7.78
CA ASN A 154 35.99 -26.69 7.61
C ASN A 154 35.16 -27.98 7.61
N ILE A 155 34.45 -28.24 8.70
CA ILE A 155 33.56 -29.38 8.85
C ILE A 155 32.12 -28.87 8.71
N GLY A 156 31.51 -29.16 7.56
CA GLY A 156 30.12 -28.83 7.25
C GLY A 156 29.50 -29.79 6.24
N THR A 157 28.24 -29.56 5.86
CA THR A 157 27.51 -30.36 4.87
C THR A 157 28.21 -30.33 3.49
N LYS A 158 28.01 -31.34 2.61
CA LYS A 158 28.75 -31.49 1.32
C LYS A 158 28.77 -30.24 0.44
N SER A 159 27.76 -29.37 0.54
CA SER A 159 27.67 -28.06 -0.12
C SER A 159 28.82 -27.12 0.28
N LEU A 160 29.18 -27.10 1.57
CA LEU A 160 30.18 -26.20 2.18
C LEU A 160 31.63 -26.63 1.92
N ALA A 161 31.93 -27.93 1.93
CA ALA A 161 33.28 -28.43 1.64
C ALA A 161 33.73 -28.05 0.22
N SER A 162 32.80 -28.04 -0.75
CA SER A 162 33.10 -27.68 -2.13
C SER A 162 33.36 -26.18 -2.35
N ILE A 163 32.84 -25.31 -1.48
CA ILE A 163 33.03 -23.84 -1.57
C ILE A 163 34.35 -23.42 -0.91
N ALA A 164 34.77 -24.13 0.15
CA ALA A 164 36.10 -24.01 0.72
C ALA A 164 37.20 -24.38 -0.30
N ASP A 165 36.94 -25.37 -1.17
CA ASP A 165 37.85 -25.77 -2.25
C ASP A 165 37.83 -24.84 -3.48
N VAL A 166 36.70 -24.17 -3.76
CA VAL A 166 36.59 -23.21 -4.88
C VAL A 166 37.26 -21.87 -4.54
N SER A 167 37.15 -21.44 -3.28
CA SER A 167 37.84 -20.24 -2.78
C SER A 167 39.37 -20.41 -2.66
N GLN A 168 39.90 -21.64 -2.66
CA GLN A 168 41.35 -21.89 -2.66
C GLN A 168 42.04 -21.62 -3.99
N ARG A 169 41.31 -21.46 -5.10
CA ARG A 169 41.92 -21.26 -6.43
C ARG A 169 42.21 -19.81 -6.80
N THR A 170 41.77 -18.84 -6.00
CA THR A 170 41.99 -17.42 -6.28
C THR A 170 42.41 -16.72 -5.00
N HIS A 171 43.74 -16.60 -4.82
CA HIS A 171 44.45 -15.93 -3.73
C HIS A 171 44.28 -16.56 -2.34
N GLY A 172 45.26 -17.40 -1.98
CA GLY A 172 45.47 -17.88 -0.62
C GLY A 172 45.88 -16.72 0.29
N GLU A 173 44.98 -16.35 1.19
CA GLU A 173 45.22 -15.71 2.50
C GLU A 173 43.91 -15.31 3.21
N VAL A 174 42.74 -15.34 2.53
CA VAL A 174 41.46 -14.82 3.09
C VAL A 174 40.68 -15.84 3.96
N GLN A 175 41.20 -17.04 4.21
CA GLN A 175 40.38 -18.13 4.78
C GLN A 175 40.21 -18.17 6.32
N MET A 176 40.93 -17.38 7.12
CA MET A 176 40.78 -17.42 8.59
C MET A 176 40.20 -16.14 9.22
N SER A 177 40.52 -14.95 8.69
CA SER A 177 40.13 -13.67 9.31
C SER A 177 38.69 -13.21 9.01
N ALA A 178 37.97 -13.86 8.08
CA ALA A 178 36.59 -13.50 7.74
C ALA A 178 35.56 -14.05 8.75
N PHE A 179 35.90 -15.11 9.48
CA PHE A 179 35.08 -15.74 10.52
C PHE A 179 35.58 -15.44 11.95
N GLU A 180 36.73 -14.76 12.09
CA GLU A 180 37.22 -14.18 13.35
C GLU A 180 36.58 -12.81 13.68
N LYS A 181 35.78 -12.26 12.76
CA LYS A 181 35.14 -10.96 12.97
C LYS A 181 33.96 -11.13 13.93
N PRO A 182 33.74 -10.17 14.86
CA PRO A 182 32.65 -10.22 15.86
C PRO A 182 31.24 -10.09 15.25
N TYR A 183 31.10 -10.22 13.93
CA TYR A 183 29.94 -9.82 13.17
C TYR A 183 29.77 -10.68 11.91
N PHE A 184 28.55 -11.19 11.69
CA PHE A 184 28.19 -11.95 10.49
C PHE A 184 26.88 -11.45 9.84
N PRO A 185 26.89 -11.04 8.55
CA PRO A 185 25.67 -10.61 7.86
C PRO A 185 24.78 -11.80 7.45
N ILE A 186 23.50 -11.71 7.77
CA ILE A 186 22.49 -12.72 7.43
C ILE A 186 21.64 -12.22 6.26
N TYR A 187 21.78 -12.86 5.09
CA TYR A 187 21.04 -12.53 3.88
C TYR A 187 19.71 -13.29 3.80
N PRO A 188 18.68 -12.74 3.12
CA PRO A 188 17.53 -13.50 2.68
C PRO A 188 17.99 -14.72 1.85
N ALA A 189 17.68 -15.92 2.33
CA ALA A 189 18.16 -17.19 1.79
C ALA A 189 16.98 -18.12 1.44
N CYS A 190 17.24 -19.17 0.66
CA CYS A 190 16.25 -20.21 0.34
C CYS A 190 16.86 -21.60 0.52
N ALA A 191 16.04 -22.65 0.47
CA ALA A 191 16.52 -24.03 0.65
C ALA A 191 17.69 -24.42 -0.28
N LYS A 192 17.75 -23.83 -1.49
CA LYS A 192 18.81 -24.13 -2.47
C LYS A 192 20.02 -23.20 -2.43
N VAL A 193 19.89 -22.01 -1.86
CA VAL A 193 20.95 -20.99 -1.80
C VAL A 193 20.99 -20.38 -0.41
N GLN A 194 22.07 -20.64 0.29
CA GLN A 194 22.20 -20.35 1.71
C GLN A 194 22.85 -18.98 1.95
N SER A 195 22.58 -18.36 3.11
CA SER A 195 23.06 -17.00 3.44
C SER A 195 24.59 -16.84 3.31
N TRP A 196 25.37 -17.85 3.71
CA TRP A 196 26.84 -17.81 3.56
C TRP A 196 27.32 -17.95 2.11
N GLU A 197 26.55 -18.62 1.25
CA GLU A 197 26.89 -18.75 -0.18
C GLU A 197 26.75 -17.38 -0.85
N ILE A 198 25.70 -16.64 -0.48
CA ILE A 198 25.50 -15.26 -0.88
C ILE A 198 26.63 -14.38 -0.32
N TYR A 199 26.96 -14.50 0.97
CA TYR A 199 28.07 -13.77 1.58
C TYR A 199 29.40 -14.00 0.84
N ALA A 200 29.73 -15.25 0.53
CA ALA A 200 30.95 -15.60 -0.20
C ALA A 200 30.97 -14.96 -1.60
N CYS A 201 29.83 -14.99 -2.31
CA CYS A 201 29.68 -14.34 -3.61
C CYS A 201 29.86 -12.81 -3.50
N VAL A 202 29.27 -12.18 -2.48
CA VAL A 202 29.41 -10.74 -2.21
C VAL A 202 30.87 -10.38 -1.93
N GLN A 203 31.58 -11.13 -1.08
CA GLN A 203 32.99 -10.85 -0.80
C GLN A 203 33.88 -10.99 -2.04
N GLN A 204 33.64 -12.01 -2.87
CA GLN A 204 34.36 -12.21 -4.12
C GLN A 204 34.14 -11.06 -5.10
N VAL A 205 32.91 -10.58 -5.22
CA VAL A 205 32.57 -9.43 -6.07
C VAL A 205 33.18 -8.15 -5.52
N LEU A 206 33.05 -7.87 -4.22
CA LEU A 206 33.62 -6.67 -3.58
C LEU A 206 35.16 -6.59 -3.71
N ALA A 207 35.84 -7.73 -3.76
CA ALA A 207 37.29 -7.80 -3.96
C ALA A 207 37.72 -7.49 -5.41
N LEU A 208 36.82 -7.65 -6.39
CA LEU A 208 37.07 -7.41 -7.81
C LEU A 208 36.44 -6.11 -8.33
N LEU A 209 35.61 -5.47 -7.51
CA LEU A 209 34.85 -4.25 -7.80
C LEU A 209 35.73 -3.01 -7.75
N ASP A 210 35.76 -2.27 -8.86
CA ASP A 210 36.41 -0.96 -8.94
C ASP A 210 35.66 0.11 -8.12
N PRO A 211 36.29 1.22 -7.73
CA PRO A 211 35.61 2.30 -7.01
C PRO A 211 34.35 2.77 -7.74
N VAL A 212 33.21 2.66 -7.06
CA VAL A 212 31.90 3.03 -7.64
C VAL A 212 31.78 4.57 -7.67
N PRO A 213 31.51 5.17 -8.85
CA PRO A 213 31.28 6.61 -8.95
C PRO A 213 29.96 6.99 -8.30
N ASP A 214 29.95 8.09 -7.56
CA ASP A 214 28.75 8.50 -6.82
C ASP A 214 27.67 9.09 -7.75
N PRO A 215 26.42 8.59 -7.71
CA PRO A 215 25.33 9.10 -8.53
C PRO A 215 24.82 10.46 -8.04
N VAL A 216 25.06 10.77 -6.77
CA VAL A 216 24.67 12.01 -6.10
C VAL A 216 25.88 12.96 -6.04
N PRO A 217 25.73 14.24 -6.40
CA PRO A 217 26.84 15.19 -6.37
C PRO A 217 27.45 15.39 -4.98
N GLU A 218 28.77 15.59 -4.93
CA GLU A 218 29.52 15.66 -3.67
C GLU A 218 29.01 16.74 -2.69
N HIS A 219 28.54 17.88 -3.19
CA HIS A 219 28.01 18.95 -2.34
C HIS A 219 26.74 18.52 -1.58
N VAL A 220 25.90 17.67 -2.19
CA VAL A 220 24.68 17.12 -1.58
C VAL A 220 25.07 16.13 -0.48
N LEU A 221 26.06 15.27 -0.75
CA LEU A 221 26.57 14.32 0.24
C LEU A 221 27.08 15.04 1.49
N ARG A 222 27.84 16.13 1.32
CA ARG A 222 28.33 16.94 2.44
C ARG A 222 27.22 17.64 3.21
N GLN A 223 26.20 18.17 2.51
CA GLN A 223 25.07 18.83 3.15
C GLN A 223 24.25 17.87 4.02
N HIS A 224 24.08 16.62 3.59
CA HIS A 224 23.31 15.60 4.31
C HIS A 224 24.15 14.68 5.20
N GLY A 225 25.49 14.87 5.27
CA GLY A 225 26.38 14.05 6.09
C GLY A 225 26.49 12.58 5.66
N LEU A 226 26.22 12.30 4.39
CA LEU A 226 26.11 10.95 3.83
C LEU A 226 27.49 10.39 3.44
N LEU A 227 27.65 9.06 3.53
CA LEU A 227 28.81 8.33 2.98
C LEU A 227 28.78 8.37 1.45
N SER A 228 29.89 8.07 0.75
CA SER A 228 29.87 7.84 -0.70
C SER A 228 29.21 6.50 -1.04
N GLU A 229 28.73 6.32 -2.28
CA GLU A 229 28.05 5.07 -2.68
C GLU A 229 28.96 3.85 -2.52
N ASP A 230 30.21 3.94 -2.99
CA ASP A 230 31.20 2.87 -2.81
C ASP A 230 31.40 2.50 -1.33
N ALA A 231 31.52 3.51 -0.46
CA ALA A 231 31.69 3.29 0.98
C ALA A 231 30.44 2.67 1.60
N ALA A 232 29.24 3.09 1.21
CA ALA A 232 27.98 2.56 1.72
C ALA A 232 27.75 1.10 1.27
N LEU A 233 27.99 0.79 -0.01
CA LEU A 233 27.89 -0.58 -0.54
C LEU A 233 28.89 -1.52 0.14
N ARG A 234 30.11 -1.07 0.42
CA ARG A 234 31.08 -1.89 1.17
C ARG A 234 30.68 -2.04 2.63
N ALA A 235 30.29 -0.94 3.29
CA ALA A 235 29.97 -0.92 4.72
C ALA A 235 28.74 -1.76 5.06
N ILE A 236 27.68 -1.76 4.26
CA ILE A 236 26.47 -2.57 4.56
C ILE A 236 26.76 -4.08 4.60
N HIS A 237 27.80 -4.54 3.91
CA HIS A 237 28.22 -5.94 3.88
C HIS A 237 29.41 -6.26 4.79
N GLN A 238 30.34 -5.33 4.97
CA GLN A 238 31.65 -5.59 5.61
C GLN A 238 31.89 -4.82 6.92
N ALA A 239 31.10 -3.80 7.25
CA ALA A 239 31.39 -2.95 8.41
C ALA A 239 31.22 -3.70 9.74
N GLN A 240 32.17 -3.47 10.63
CA GLN A 240 32.26 -4.16 11.91
C GLN A 240 31.41 -3.47 12.99
N THR A 241 31.15 -2.17 12.85
CA THR A 241 30.39 -1.39 13.83
C THR A 241 28.95 -1.15 13.37
N GLU A 242 28.01 -1.20 14.31
CA GLU A 242 26.60 -0.87 14.04
C GLU A 242 26.45 0.55 13.48
N ALA A 243 27.18 1.51 14.04
CA ALA A 243 27.16 2.89 13.59
C ALA A 243 27.51 3.06 12.09
N GLU A 244 28.54 2.37 11.60
CA GLU A 244 28.90 2.42 10.17
C GLU A 244 27.84 1.76 9.29
N ARG A 245 27.23 0.67 9.75
CA ARG A 245 26.15 -0.02 9.02
C ARG A 245 24.89 0.82 8.94
N THR A 246 24.53 1.49 10.04
CA THR A 246 23.40 2.42 10.06
C THR A 246 23.64 3.57 9.10
N ARG A 247 24.83 4.18 9.09
CA ARG A 247 25.17 5.24 8.12
C ARG A 247 25.15 4.75 6.67
N ALA A 248 25.57 3.51 6.41
CA ALA A 248 25.48 2.89 5.10
C ALA A 248 24.02 2.66 4.67
N ARG A 249 23.19 2.17 5.59
CA ARG A 249 21.76 1.96 5.39
C ARG A 249 21.05 3.29 5.12
N ASP A 250 21.31 4.32 5.91
CA ASP A 250 20.76 5.67 5.72
C ASP A 250 21.09 6.23 4.34
N ARG A 251 22.35 6.07 3.89
CA ARG A 251 22.79 6.48 2.56
C ARG A 251 22.05 5.74 1.45
N LEU A 252 21.94 4.41 1.54
CA LEU A 252 21.28 3.60 0.51
C LEU A 252 19.75 3.80 0.50
N THR A 253 19.15 4.05 1.67
CA THR A 253 17.76 4.48 1.81
C THR A 253 17.53 5.84 1.13
N PHE A 254 18.47 6.79 1.31
CA PHE A 254 18.41 8.08 0.63
C PHE A 254 18.55 7.94 -0.90
N ASP A 255 19.40 7.05 -1.39
CA ASP A 255 19.53 6.77 -2.83
C ASP A 255 18.24 6.20 -3.43
N GLU A 256 17.55 5.30 -2.72
CA GLU A 256 16.22 4.81 -3.12
C GLU A 256 15.18 5.94 -3.16
N ALA A 257 15.19 6.83 -2.15
CA ALA A 257 14.30 7.99 -2.10
C ALA A 257 14.56 8.97 -3.24
N VAL A 258 15.82 9.31 -3.52
CA VAL A 258 16.22 10.20 -4.63
C VAL A 258 15.88 9.58 -5.97
N GLY A 259 16.18 8.29 -6.19
CA GLY A 259 15.82 7.61 -7.43
C GLY A 259 14.32 7.64 -7.71
N LEU A 260 13.52 7.35 -6.68
CA LEU A 260 12.06 7.40 -6.77
C LEU A 260 11.54 8.82 -7.04
N GLN A 261 12.00 9.82 -6.29
CA GLN A 261 11.58 11.22 -6.47
C GLN A 261 12.02 11.77 -7.83
N TRP A 262 13.23 11.44 -8.29
CA TRP A 262 13.73 11.89 -9.59
C TRP A 262 12.94 11.27 -10.75
N ALA A 263 12.57 9.98 -10.66
CA ALA A 263 11.69 9.33 -11.63
C ALA A 263 10.34 10.05 -11.76
N LEU A 264 9.76 10.48 -10.63
CA LEU A 264 8.50 11.22 -10.59
C LEU A 264 8.63 12.64 -11.17
N VAL A 265 9.72 13.35 -10.86
CA VAL A 265 10.02 14.65 -11.44
C VAL A 265 10.14 14.53 -12.96
N GLN A 266 10.91 13.56 -13.47
CA GLN A 266 11.08 13.34 -14.91
C GLN A 266 9.76 13.03 -15.62
N ARG A 267 8.88 12.23 -14.98
CA ARG A 267 7.51 11.99 -15.50
C ARG A 267 6.70 13.29 -15.56
N ARG A 268 6.73 14.10 -14.49
CA ARG A 268 6.05 15.39 -14.44
C ARG A 268 6.57 16.34 -15.54
N HIS A 269 7.87 16.33 -15.85
CA HIS A 269 8.43 17.09 -16.97
C HIS A 269 7.91 16.64 -18.32
N GLY A 270 7.84 15.32 -18.56
CA GLY A 270 7.27 14.77 -19.78
C GLY A 270 5.84 15.25 -19.99
N GLU A 271 5.03 15.22 -18.93
CA GLU A 271 3.63 15.65 -18.97
C GLU A 271 3.48 17.19 -19.06
N LEU A 272 4.32 17.97 -18.38
CA LEU A 272 4.30 19.45 -18.44
C LEU A 272 4.85 20.02 -19.76
N ALA A 273 5.57 19.21 -20.55
CA ALA A 273 5.99 19.57 -21.90
C ALA A 273 4.83 19.53 -22.92
N GLU A 274 3.72 18.88 -22.56
CA GLU A 274 2.51 18.85 -23.37
C GLU A 274 1.73 20.17 -23.25
N SER A 275 0.90 20.48 -24.26
CA SER A 275 0.07 21.70 -24.25
C SER A 275 -1.24 21.43 -23.52
N GLY A 276 -1.49 22.19 -22.45
CA GLY A 276 -2.75 22.19 -21.70
C GLY A 276 -3.78 23.18 -22.27
N PRO A 277 -5.08 22.93 -22.06
CA PRO A 277 -6.16 23.81 -22.49
C PRO A 277 -6.31 25.03 -21.57
N ALA A 278 -5.76 26.19 -21.97
CA ALA A 278 -5.86 27.40 -21.16
C ALA A 278 -7.31 27.91 -21.02
N ALA A 279 -7.72 28.15 -19.77
CA ALA A 279 -9.02 28.67 -19.36
C ALA A 279 -8.84 29.80 -18.35
N PRO A 280 -8.58 31.06 -18.79
CA PRO A 280 -8.46 32.19 -17.89
C PRO A 280 -9.79 32.47 -17.16
N GLY A 281 -9.70 32.83 -15.88
CA GLY A 281 -10.88 33.13 -15.07
C GLY A 281 -11.68 34.31 -15.62
N ARG A 282 -13.01 34.20 -15.55
CA ARG A 282 -13.97 35.22 -16.00
C ARG A 282 -14.84 35.68 -14.84
N THR A 283 -14.99 37.00 -14.69
CA THR A 283 -15.85 37.62 -13.68
C THR A 283 -17.32 37.77 -14.12
N ASP A 284 -17.65 37.33 -15.33
CA ASP A 284 -18.98 37.34 -15.94
C ASP A 284 -19.42 35.95 -16.40
N GLY A 285 -18.64 34.92 -16.06
CA GLY A 285 -18.87 33.53 -16.48
C GLY A 285 -19.81 32.74 -15.56
N LEU A 286 -20.08 31.50 -15.96
CA LEU A 286 -20.84 30.54 -15.20
C LEU A 286 -20.21 30.20 -13.85
N ALA A 287 -18.89 30.22 -13.74
CA ALA A 287 -18.20 29.97 -12.46
C ALA A 287 -18.57 31.03 -11.41
N ASP A 288 -18.58 32.30 -11.81
CA ASP A 288 -18.92 33.43 -10.96
C ASP A 288 -20.45 33.52 -10.69
N ALA A 289 -21.27 33.19 -11.70
CA ALA A 289 -22.72 33.04 -11.52
C ALA A 289 -23.07 31.93 -10.51
N LEU A 290 -22.37 30.79 -10.56
CA LEU A 290 -22.52 29.71 -9.60
C LEU A 290 -22.11 30.15 -8.19
N LEU A 291 -20.97 30.83 -8.06
CA LEU A 291 -20.47 31.30 -6.76
C LEU A 291 -21.49 32.20 -6.03
N ARG A 292 -22.15 33.11 -6.75
CA ARG A 292 -23.21 33.97 -6.21
C ARG A 292 -24.47 33.21 -5.78
N ARG A 293 -24.73 32.02 -6.35
CA ARG A 293 -25.94 31.22 -6.10
C ARG A 293 -25.79 30.29 -4.91
N LEU A 294 -24.55 30.01 -4.46
CA LEU A 294 -24.33 29.03 -3.41
C LEU A 294 -25.09 29.39 -2.13
N PRO A 295 -25.79 28.43 -1.51
CA PRO A 295 -26.55 28.66 -0.28
C PRO A 295 -25.64 28.75 0.97
N PHE A 296 -24.33 28.73 0.78
CA PHE A 296 -23.32 28.76 1.83
C PHE A 296 -22.07 29.52 1.36
N GLU A 297 -21.29 30.02 2.31
CA GLU A 297 -19.98 30.61 2.02
C GLU A 297 -18.90 29.53 1.95
N LEU A 298 -17.95 29.71 1.02
CA LEU A 298 -16.78 28.85 0.93
C LEU A 298 -15.84 29.06 2.13
N THR A 299 -15.28 27.97 2.64
CA THR A 299 -14.27 28.02 3.70
C THR A 299 -12.99 28.71 3.21
N ALA A 300 -12.09 29.08 4.13
CA ALA A 300 -10.82 29.70 3.74
C ALA A 300 -9.98 28.73 2.90
N GLY A 301 -9.91 27.46 3.34
CA GLY A 301 -9.21 26.42 2.59
C GLY A 301 -9.83 26.13 1.21
N GLN A 302 -11.16 26.18 1.08
CA GLN A 302 -11.81 26.04 -0.24
C GLN A 302 -11.46 27.18 -1.20
N ARG A 303 -11.38 28.42 -0.69
CA ARG A 303 -10.98 29.59 -1.50
C ARG A 303 -9.51 29.55 -1.91
N GLU A 304 -8.63 29.13 -1.01
CA GLU A 304 -7.20 28.95 -1.29
C GLU A 304 -7.00 27.91 -2.39
N VAL A 305 -7.56 26.70 -2.24
CA VAL A 305 -7.46 25.64 -3.25
C VAL A 305 -8.08 26.07 -4.57
N LEU A 306 -9.23 26.76 -4.56
CA LEU A 306 -9.84 27.26 -5.79
C LEU A 306 -8.94 28.29 -6.48
N GLY A 307 -8.23 29.14 -5.73
CA GLY A 307 -7.24 30.07 -6.28
C GLY A 307 -6.07 29.34 -6.94
N GLU A 308 -5.54 28.29 -6.31
CA GLU A 308 -4.51 27.43 -6.90
C GLU A 308 -4.98 26.80 -8.22
N LEU A 309 -6.16 26.17 -8.20
CA LEU A 309 -6.75 25.54 -9.39
C LEU A 309 -6.95 26.58 -10.50
N SER A 310 -7.55 27.73 -10.17
CA SER A 310 -7.84 28.76 -11.16
C SER A 310 -6.57 29.32 -11.82
N ALA A 311 -5.49 29.49 -11.04
CA ALA A 311 -4.20 29.94 -11.55
C ALA A 311 -3.57 28.91 -12.51
N GLU A 312 -3.66 27.62 -12.20
CA GLU A 312 -3.12 26.55 -13.07
C GLU A 312 -3.95 26.38 -14.35
N LEU A 313 -5.29 26.37 -14.23
CA LEU A 313 -6.21 26.31 -15.37
C LEU A 313 -6.05 27.50 -16.33
N ALA A 314 -5.61 28.67 -15.84
CA ALA A 314 -5.38 29.83 -16.69
C ALA A 314 -4.16 29.68 -17.63
N THR A 315 -3.29 28.70 -17.40
CA THR A 315 -2.05 28.50 -18.17
C THR A 315 -2.21 27.47 -19.28
N SER A 316 -1.30 27.48 -20.26
CA SER A 316 -1.23 26.46 -21.32
C SER A 316 -0.49 25.18 -20.90
N ARG A 317 -0.38 24.91 -19.60
CA ARG A 317 0.26 23.71 -19.06
C ARG A 317 -0.80 22.80 -18.45
N PRO A 318 -0.74 21.48 -18.68
CA PRO A 318 -1.69 20.57 -18.06
C PRO A 318 -1.51 20.59 -16.54
N MET A 319 -2.63 20.62 -15.83
CA MET A 319 -2.68 20.55 -14.37
C MET A 319 -2.80 19.08 -14.00
N ASN A 320 -1.96 18.58 -13.11
CA ASN A 320 -2.05 17.23 -12.56
C ASN A 320 -2.07 17.34 -11.04
N ARG A 321 -3.25 17.26 -10.43
CA ARG A 321 -3.42 17.59 -9.01
C ARG A 321 -4.28 16.58 -8.26
N LEU A 322 -3.88 16.27 -7.04
CA LEU A 322 -4.60 15.49 -6.05
C LEU A 322 -5.21 16.41 -5.00
N LEU A 323 -6.54 16.50 -4.99
CA LEU A 323 -7.33 17.18 -3.99
C LEU A 323 -7.71 16.21 -2.87
N GLN A 324 -6.99 16.30 -1.76
CA GLN A 324 -7.27 15.54 -0.55
C GLN A 324 -8.12 16.36 0.40
N GLY A 325 -9.01 15.72 1.14
CA GLY A 325 -9.69 16.39 2.23
C GLY A 325 -10.62 15.45 2.97
N GLU A 326 -11.02 15.85 4.17
CA GLU A 326 -11.94 15.04 4.99
C GLU A 326 -13.26 14.75 4.26
N VAL A 327 -13.92 13.64 4.63
CA VAL A 327 -15.24 13.30 4.11
C VAL A 327 -16.20 14.45 4.43
N GLY A 328 -16.76 15.10 3.41
CA GLY A 328 -17.67 16.24 3.58
C GLY A 328 -16.99 17.62 3.62
N SER A 329 -15.69 17.74 3.32
CA SER A 329 -14.99 19.04 3.23
C SER A 329 -15.36 19.90 1.99
N GLY A 330 -16.32 19.45 1.16
CA GLY A 330 -16.74 20.17 -0.04
C GLY A 330 -15.83 20.01 -1.26
N LYS A 331 -15.10 18.89 -1.40
CA LYS A 331 -14.27 18.61 -2.59
C LYS A 331 -15.04 18.76 -3.90
N THR A 332 -16.28 18.24 -3.95
CA THR A 332 -17.14 18.29 -5.13
C THR A 332 -17.49 19.72 -5.54
N ILE A 333 -17.70 20.66 -4.60
CA ILE A 333 -18.00 22.05 -4.97
C ILE A 333 -16.77 22.77 -5.54
N VAL A 334 -15.58 22.49 -4.99
CA VAL A 334 -14.32 23.02 -5.52
C VAL A 334 -14.06 22.50 -6.94
N ALA A 335 -14.26 21.19 -7.17
CA ALA A 335 -14.16 20.61 -8.50
C ALA A 335 -15.20 21.15 -9.48
N LEU A 336 -16.44 21.37 -9.03
CA LEU A 336 -17.50 21.95 -9.86
C LEU A 336 -17.15 23.37 -10.30
N LEU A 337 -16.69 24.24 -9.39
CA LEU A 337 -16.27 25.60 -9.72
C LEU A 337 -15.11 25.62 -10.73
N ALA A 338 -14.14 24.70 -10.59
CA ALA A 338 -13.06 24.51 -11.55
C ALA A 338 -13.58 24.04 -12.94
N MET A 339 -14.52 23.10 -12.97
CA MET A 339 -15.17 22.67 -14.21
C MET A 339 -15.94 23.81 -14.88
N MET A 340 -16.61 24.68 -14.11
CA MET A 340 -17.31 25.84 -14.67
C MET A 340 -16.35 26.83 -15.36
N GLN A 341 -15.17 27.07 -14.78
CA GLN A 341 -14.14 27.90 -15.42
C GLN A 341 -13.68 27.33 -16.77
N MET A 342 -13.57 26.00 -16.90
CA MET A 342 -13.25 25.35 -18.18
C MET A 342 -14.38 25.50 -19.21
N ILE A 343 -15.62 25.39 -18.76
CA ILE A 343 -16.81 25.58 -19.61
C ILE A 343 -16.90 27.02 -20.10
N ASP A 344 -16.57 28.00 -19.25
CA ASP A 344 -16.48 29.42 -19.60
C ASP A 344 -15.46 29.72 -20.72
N ALA A 345 -14.45 28.84 -20.87
CA ALA A 345 -13.46 28.85 -21.94
C ALA A 345 -13.83 27.97 -23.15
N GLY A 346 -15.02 27.36 -23.15
CA GLY A 346 -15.55 26.56 -24.25
C GLY A 346 -15.06 25.11 -24.28
N TYR A 347 -14.63 24.56 -23.14
CA TYR A 347 -14.23 23.17 -22.99
C TYR A 347 -15.30 22.34 -22.29
N GLN A 348 -15.26 21.02 -22.51
CA GLN A 348 -16.05 20.03 -21.78
C GLN A 348 -15.25 19.46 -20.61
N CYS A 349 -15.97 19.06 -19.56
CA CYS A 349 -15.40 18.41 -18.40
C CYS A 349 -16.01 17.01 -18.22
N ALA A 350 -15.17 16.05 -17.83
CA ALA A 350 -15.60 14.71 -17.44
C ALA A 350 -15.42 14.51 -15.93
N LEU A 351 -16.44 14.01 -15.23
CA LEU A 351 -16.37 13.57 -13.84
C LEU A 351 -16.58 12.05 -13.78
N MET A 352 -15.51 11.33 -13.48
CA MET A 352 -15.54 9.90 -13.29
C MET A 352 -15.81 9.55 -11.83
N ALA A 353 -16.85 8.75 -11.62
CA ALA A 353 -17.24 8.23 -10.31
C ALA A 353 -17.04 6.70 -10.24
N PRO A 354 -16.81 6.15 -9.04
CA PRO A 354 -16.44 4.75 -8.86
C PRO A 354 -17.56 3.75 -9.10
N THR A 355 -18.80 4.19 -8.91
CA THR A 355 -20.00 3.37 -9.01
C THR A 355 -21.11 4.16 -9.69
N GLU A 356 -22.07 3.45 -10.28
CA GLU A 356 -23.21 4.10 -10.94
C GLU A 356 -24.07 4.90 -9.94
N VAL A 357 -24.19 4.40 -8.71
CA VAL A 357 -24.90 5.09 -7.62
C VAL A 357 -24.24 6.43 -7.31
N LEU A 358 -22.91 6.48 -7.21
CA LEU A 358 -22.20 7.75 -6.96
C LEU A 358 -22.25 8.67 -8.19
N ALA A 359 -22.15 8.13 -9.41
CA ALA A 359 -22.31 8.92 -10.63
C ALA A 359 -23.69 9.60 -10.70
N ALA A 360 -24.76 8.85 -10.43
CA ALA A 360 -26.13 9.36 -10.40
C ALA A 360 -26.35 10.35 -9.25
N GLN A 361 -25.69 10.15 -8.10
CA GLN A 361 -25.71 11.12 -7.00
C GLN A 361 -25.03 12.44 -7.40
N HIS A 362 -23.84 12.39 -7.98
CA HIS A 362 -23.13 13.58 -8.45
C HIS A 362 -23.95 14.32 -9.50
N ALA A 363 -24.55 13.61 -10.47
CA ALA A 363 -25.40 14.23 -11.49
C ALA A 363 -26.61 14.94 -10.89
N ARG A 364 -27.31 14.32 -9.93
CA ARG A 364 -28.42 14.98 -9.22
C ARG A 364 -27.95 16.20 -8.44
N SER A 365 -26.96 16.02 -7.57
CA SER A 365 -26.45 17.10 -6.71
C SER A 365 -25.90 18.28 -7.51
N ILE A 366 -25.19 18.03 -8.61
CA ILE A 366 -24.65 19.09 -9.46
C ILE A 366 -25.78 19.83 -10.16
N ARG A 367 -26.78 19.12 -10.70
CA ARG A 367 -27.97 19.75 -11.32
C ARG A 367 -28.73 20.61 -10.31
N ASP A 368 -28.92 20.12 -9.08
CA ASP A 368 -29.63 20.86 -8.02
C ASP A 368 -28.90 22.16 -7.64
N ILE A 369 -27.57 22.09 -7.49
CA ILE A 369 -26.74 23.27 -7.16
C ILE A 369 -26.74 24.28 -8.31
N LEU A 370 -26.55 23.81 -9.55
CA LEU A 370 -26.55 24.67 -10.75
C LEU A 370 -27.93 25.30 -11.04
N GLY A 371 -29.01 24.56 -10.79
CA GLY A 371 -30.37 24.98 -11.11
C GLY A 371 -30.52 25.40 -12.58
N PRO A 372 -31.01 26.61 -12.90
CA PRO A 372 -31.14 27.11 -14.27
C PRO A 372 -29.83 27.09 -15.09
N LEU A 373 -28.66 27.11 -14.44
CA LEU A 373 -27.37 27.04 -15.13
C LEU A 373 -27.10 25.66 -15.75
N ALA A 374 -27.83 24.61 -15.36
CA ALA A 374 -27.72 23.26 -15.92
C ALA A 374 -28.73 22.96 -17.05
N LEU A 375 -29.56 23.94 -17.42
CA LEU A 375 -30.64 23.80 -18.40
C LEU A 375 -30.29 24.46 -19.75
N GLY A 376 -29.01 24.42 -20.16
CA GLY A 376 -28.55 25.01 -21.41
C GLY A 376 -29.37 24.56 -22.61
N GLY A 377 -29.93 25.49 -23.39
CA GLY A 377 -30.78 25.17 -24.54
C GLY A 377 -32.11 24.48 -24.21
N GLN A 378 -32.57 24.50 -22.96
CA GLN A 378 -33.87 23.99 -22.52
C GLN A 378 -34.74 25.12 -21.96
N LEU A 379 -36.06 24.90 -21.91
CA LEU A 379 -37.00 25.84 -21.31
C LEU A 379 -36.67 26.04 -19.82
N GLY A 380 -36.48 27.30 -19.41
CA GLY A 380 -36.11 27.66 -18.04
C GLY A 380 -34.60 27.75 -17.79
N GLY A 381 -33.77 27.48 -18.80
CA GLY A 381 -32.34 27.81 -18.77
C GLY A 381 -32.07 29.30 -18.94
N VAL A 382 -30.98 29.77 -18.35
CA VAL A 382 -30.47 31.13 -18.58
C VAL A 382 -29.55 31.16 -19.80
N ASP A 383 -29.40 32.33 -20.42
CA ASP A 383 -28.47 32.49 -21.54
C ASP A 383 -27.04 32.14 -21.12
N GLY A 384 -26.37 31.33 -21.94
CA GLY A 384 -25.03 30.81 -21.66
C GLY A 384 -24.97 29.63 -20.69
N ALA A 385 -26.10 29.09 -20.23
CA ALA A 385 -26.15 27.89 -19.39
C ALA A 385 -25.52 26.65 -20.05
N THR A 386 -25.08 25.69 -19.22
CA THR A 386 -24.48 24.42 -19.65
C THR A 386 -25.47 23.26 -19.48
N ARG A 387 -25.11 22.06 -19.94
CA ARG A 387 -25.85 20.81 -19.66
C ARG A 387 -24.97 19.82 -18.89
N VAL A 388 -25.65 19.00 -18.08
CA VAL A 388 -25.05 17.91 -17.30
C VAL A 388 -25.57 16.58 -17.81
N ALA A 389 -24.72 15.79 -18.45
CA ALA A 389 -25.02 14.45 -18.94
C ALA A 389 -24.58 13.37 -17.95
N LEU A 390 -25.31 12.25 -17.90
CA LEU A 390 -24.96 11.06 -17.11
C LEU A 390 -24.77 9.89 -18.06
N LEU A 391 -23.62 9.21 -17.99
CA LEU A 391 -23.31 8.01 -18.78
C LEU A 391 -22.89 6.85 -17.86
N THR A 392 -23.79 5.89 -17.67
CA THR A 392 -23.56 4.67 -16.88
C THR A 392 -23.82 3.41 -17.70
N GLY A 393 -23.38 2.26 -17.19
CA GLY A 393 -23.62 0.95 -17.79
C GLY A 393 -25.09 0.53 -17.77
N SER A 394 -25.86 0.99 -16.78
CA SER A 394 -27.31 0.75 -16.63
C SER A 394 -28.21 1.41 -17.67
N LEU A 395 -27.74 2.44 -18.38
CA LEU A 395 -28.57 3.12 -19.38
C LEU A 395 -28.94 2.19 -20.55
N SER A 396 -30.17 2.35 -21.06
CA SER A 396 -30.62 1.67 -22.28
C SER A 396 -29.78 2.09 -23.50
N GLN A 397 -29.76 1.27 -24.55
CA GLN A 397 -28.98 1.58 -25.75
C GLN A 397 -29.41 2.89 -26.42
N THR A 398 -30.71 3.20 -26.40
CA THR A 398 -31.25 4.47 -26.92
C THR A 398 -30.72 5.65 -26.11
N GLN A 399 -30.84 5.61 -24.78
CA GLN A 399 -30.33 6.67 -23.90
C GLN A 399 -28.82 6.84 -24.01
N LYS A 400 -28.05 5.74 -24.11
CA LYS A 400 -26.60 5.81 -24.31
C LYS A 400 -26.23 6.49 -25.62
N ARG A 401 -27.00 6.24 -26.69
CA ARG A 401 -26.77 6.87 -27.99
C ARG A 401 -27.05 8.37 -27.93
N GLU A 402 -28.20 8.76 -27.37
CA GLU A 402 -28.56 10.18 -27.18
C GLU A 402 -27.49 10.93 -26.37
N VAL A 403 -27.07 10.38 -25.22
CA VAL A 403 -26.02 10.99 -24.40
C VAL A 403 -24.69 11.08 -25.14
N LYS A 404 -24.32 10.08 -25.95
CA LYS A 404 -23.10 10.13 -26.74
C LYS A 404 -23.16 11.21 -27.81
N ASP A 405 -24.30 11.36 -28.48
CA ASP A 405 -24.50 12.38 -29.51
C ASP A 405 -24.43 13.78 -28.89
N GLU A 406 -25.01 14.00 -27.69
CA GLU A 406 -24.89 15.25 -26.92
C GLU A 406 -23.43 15.57 -26.54
N VAL A 407 -22.65 14.55 -26.15
CA VAL A 407 -21.25 14.71 -25.76
C VAL A 407 -20.37 15.00 -26.97
N ALA A 408 -20.57 14.30 -28.08
CA ALA A 408 -19.84 14.49 -29.33
C ALA A 408 -20.18 15.84 -29.99
N GLY A 409 -21.43 16.30 -29.85
CA GLY A 409 -21.88 17.61 -30.34
C GLY A 409 -21.44 18.80 -29.46
N GLY A 410 -20.89 18.55 -28.28
CA GLY A 410 -20.46 19.61 -27.36
C GLY A 410 -21.61 20.27 -26.58
N GLU A 411 -22.82 19.70 -26.62
CA GLU A 411 -23.99 20.25 -25.90
C GLU A 411 -23.89 20.03 -24.39
N ALA A 412 -23.26 18.92 -23.98
CA ALA A 412 -22.97 18.61 -22.59
C ALA A 412 -21.61 19.19 -22.16
N GLY A 413 -21.63 20.27 -21.37
CA GLY A 413 -20.40 20.84 -20.79
C GLY A 413 -19.85 20.03 -19.61
N ILE A 414 -20.70 19.32 -18.87
CA ILE A 414 -20.29 18.37 -17.82
C ILE A 414 -20.82 16.98 -18.15
N VAL A 415 -19.92 15.99 -18.21
CA VAL A 415 -20.25 14.59 -18.44
C VAL A 415 -19.87 13.77 -17.23
N ILE A 416 -20.83 13.15 -16.57
CA ILE A 416 -20.63 12.36 -15.35
C ILE A 416 -20.81 10.89 -15.69
N GLY A 417 -19.93 10.01 -15.24
CA GLY A 417 -20.06 8.60 -15.55
C GLY A 417 -19.11 7.69 -14.79
N THR A 418 -19.21 6.39 -15.05
CA THR A 418 -18.31 5.37 -14.52
C THR A 418 -17.21 5.05 -15.54
N HIS A 419 -16.59 3.87 -15.47
CA HIS A 419 -15.74 3.33 -16.55
C HIS A 419 -16.41 3.34 -17.93
N ALA A 420 -17.73 3.52 -18.00
CA ALA A 420 -18.45 3.79 -19.25
C ALA A 420 -17.81 4.93 -20.09
N LEU A 421 -17.23 5.95 -19.44
CA LEU A 421 -16.53 7.06 -20.10
C LEU A 421 -15.24 6.63 -20.82
N LEU A 422 -14.64 5.51 -20.43
CA LEU A 422 -13.39 5.00 -21.02
C LEU A 422 -13.62 4.20 -22.31
N HIS A 423 -14.86 3.82 -22.61
CA HIS A 423 -15.15 3.05 -23.82
C HIS A 423 -14.75 3.82 -25.08
N GLN A 424 -14.16 3.13 -26.06
CA GLN A 424 -13.69 3.76 -27.31
C GLN A 424 -14.78 4.60 -28.01
N ALA A 425 -16.03 4.12 -28.01
CA ALA A 425 -17.17 4.78 -28.64
C ALA A 425 -17.72 6.04 -27.93
N VAL A 426 -16.99 6.62 -26.97
CA VAL A 426 -17.32 7.92 -26.35
C VAL A 426 -16.30 8.93 -26.85
N GLU A 427 -16.75 9.90 -27.64
CA GLU A 427 -15.91 10.93 -28.23
C GLU A 427 -16.36 12.30 -27.71
N PHE A 428 -15.42 13.08 -27.19
CA PHE A 428 -15.70 14.43 -26.70
C PHE A 428 -15.41 15.44 -27.80
N HIS A 429 -16.26 16.45 -27.94
CA HIS A 429 -16.00 17.58 -28.83
C HIS A 429 -14.71 18.31 -28.44
N ARG A 430 -14.57 18.67 -27.15
CA ARG A 430 -13.42 19.44 -26.67
C ARG A 430 -13.14 19.22 -25.18
N LEU A 431 -12.67 18.02 -24.83
CA LEU A 431 -12.34 17.66 -23.44
C LEU A 431 -11.18 18.52 -22.91
N GLY A 432 -11.45 19.36 -21.91
CA GLY A 432 -10.45 20.23 -21.29
C GLY A 432 -10.04 19.80 -19.88
N MET A 433 -10.93 19.13 -19.14
CA MET A 433 -10.66 18.72 -17.77
C MET A 433 -11.31 17.39 -17.43
N VAL A 434 -10.58 16.59 -16.65
CA VAL A 434 -10.97 15.30 -16.13
C VAL A 434 -10.89 15.36 -14.61
N VAL A 435 -12.01 15.07 -13.97
CA VAL A 435 -12.12 14.91 -12.53
C VAL A 435 -12.36 13.45 -12.20
N VAL A 436 -11.56 12.87 -11.30
CA VAL A 436 -11.71 11.48 -10.85
C VAL A 436 -12.03 11.48 -9.36
N ASP A 437 -13.16 10.91 -8.96
CA ASP A 437 -13.56 10.80 -7.55
C ASP A 437 -13.30 9.39 -6.97
N GLU A 438 -12.82 9.35 -5.72
CA GLU A 438 -12.47 8.16 -4.94
C GLU A 438 -11.54 7.17 -5.65
N GLN A 439 -10.31 7.64 -5.86
CA GLN A 439 -9.25 7.00 -6.63
C GLN A 439 -8.80 5.61 -6.12
N HIS A 440 -9.10 5.18 -4.89
CA HIS A 440 -8.51 3.95 -4.33
C HIS A 440 -8.93 2.64 -5.05
N ARG A 441 -9.79 2.71 -6.09
CA ARG A 441 -10.11 1.59 -7.00
C ARG A 441 -9.68 1.80 -8.47
N PHE A 442 -9.09 2.95 -8.82
CA PHE A 442 -8.80 3.34 -10.21
C PHE A 442 -7.30 3.35 -10.48
N GLY A 443 -6.86 2.43 -11.36
CA GLY A 443 -5.45 2.31 -11.74
C GLY A 443 -4.95 3.45 -12.62
N VAL A 444 -3.63 3.65 -12.64
CA VAL A 444 -2.93 4.66 -13.46
C VAL A 444 -3.32 4.56 -14.95
N GLU A 445 -3.45 3.35 -15.50
CA GLU A 445 -3.86 3.14 -16.90
C GLU A 445 -5.23 3.71 -17.25
N GLN A 446 -6.17 3.74 -16.29
CA GLN A 446 -7.52 4.25 -16.54
C GLN A 446 -7.51 5.77 -16.68
N ARG A 447 -6.63 6.47 -15.94
CA ARG A 447 -6.40 7.91 -16.06
C ARG A 447 -5.85 8.25 -17.44
N ASP A 448 -4.83 7.51 -17.87
CA ASP A 448 -4.14 7.75 -19.13
C ASP A 448 -5.08 7.50 -20.32
N ARG A 449 -5.96 6.48 -20.24
CA ARG A 449 -7.01 6.24 -21.24
C ARG A 449 -8.02 7.38 -21.35
N LEU A 450 -8.37 8.04 -20.25
CA LEU A 450 -9.29 9.17 -20.27
C LEU A 450 -8.62 10.45 -20.78
N ARG A 451 -7.33 10.67 -20.46
CA ARG A 451 -6.55 11.77 -21.06
C ARG A 451 -6.37 11.59 -22.56
N ALA A 452 -6.18 10.34 -23.02
CA ALA A 452 -6.09 10.00 -24.44
C ALA A 452 -7.39 10.21 -25.23
N LYS A 453 -8.52 10.58 -24.58
CA LYS A 453 -9.77 10.96 -25.24
C LYS A 453 -9.76 12.39 -25.79
N ALA A 454 -8.77 13.19 -25.41
CA ALA A 454 -8.64 14.54 -25.93
C ALA A 454 -8.08 14.54 -27.36
N PRO A 455 -8.35 15.61 -28.13
CA PRO A 455 -7.73 15.79 -29.44
C PRO A 455 -6.20 15.74 -29.37
N GLU A 456 -5.55 15.26 -30.44
CA GLU A 456 -4.09 15.20 -30.53
C GLU A 456 -3.44 16.57 -30.24
N GLY A 457 -2.39 16.57 -29.43
CA GLY A 457 -1.65 17.77 -29.05
C GLY A 457 -2.24 18.58 -27.90
N VAL A 458 -3.41 18.20 -27.36
CA VAL A 458 -3.98 18.81 -26.16
C VAL A 458 -4.10 17.78 -25.05
N THR A 459 -3.54 18.11 -23.89
CA THR A 459 -3.66 17.25 -22.72
C THR A 459 -4.61 17.87 -21.68
N PRO A 460 -5.75 17.21 -21.36
CA PRO A 460 -6.69 17.72 -20.38
C PRO A 460 -6.06 17.88 -19.00
N HIS A 461 -6.54 18.89 -18.27
CA HIS A 461 -6.25 19.02 -16.85
C HIS A 461 -6.83 17.84 -16.07
N LEU A 462 -6.06 17.25 -15.17
CA LEU A 462 -6.44 16.15 -14.30
C LEU A 462 -6.55 16.63 -12.85
N LEU A 463 -7.75 16.52 -12.29
CA LEU A 463 -8.01 16.70 -10.87
C LEU A 463 -8.48 15.38 -10.28
N VAL A 464 -7.70 14.81 -9.37
CA VAL A 464 -8.08 13.61 -8.66
C VAL A 464 -8.53 13.96 -7.25
N MET A 465 -9.67 13.45 -6.81
CA MET A 465 -10.24 13.68 -5.49
C MET A 465 -10.21 12.38 -4.69
N THR A 466 -9.92 12.51 -3.39
CA THR A 466 -10.06 11.40 -2.45
C THR A 466 -10.64 11.89 -1.13
N ALA A 467 -11.59 11.15 -0.58
CA ALA A 467 -12.13 11.44 0.75
C ALA A 467 -11.41 10.70 1.87
N THR A 468 -10.61 9.69 1.55
CA THR A 468 -9.62 9.13 2.45
C THR A 468 -8.33 9.92 2.32
N PRO A 469 -7.92 10.68 3.35
CA PRO A 469 -6.58 11.24 3.37
C PRO A 469 -5.57 10.13 3.13
N ILE A 470 -4.62 10.37 2.23
CA ILE A 470 -3.56 9.40 1.93
C ILE A 470 -2.36 9.80 2.80
N PRO A 471 -1.66 8.84 3.41
CA PRO A 471 -0.42 9.12 4.14
C PRO A 471 0.52 9.93 3.28
N ARG A 472 1.19 10.91 3.88
CA ARG A 472 2.00 11.85 3.11
C ARG A 472 3.10 11.15 2.30
N SER A 473 3.73 10.14 2.89
CA SER A 473 4.73 9.32 2.21
C SER A 473 4.18 8.53 1.03
N LEU A 474 2.95 8.01 1.10
CA LEU A 474 2.29 7.40 -0.07
C LEU A 474 1.93 8.44 -1.14
N ALA A 475 1.52 9.64 -0.73
CA ALA A 475 1.27 10.74 -1.66
C ALA A 475 2.56 11.16 -2.40
N LEU A 476 3.71 11.13 -1.71
CA LEU A 476 5.01 11.46 -2.30
C LEU A 476 5.54 10.41 -3.29
N THR A 477 5.00 9.19 -3.29
CA THR A 477 5.50 8.08 -4.10
C THR A 477 4.53 7.69 -5.21
N PHE A 478 3.36 7.16 -4.86
CA PHE A 478 2.36 6.69 -5.82
C PHE A 478 1.66 7.81 -6.58
N TYR A 479 1.56 8.96 -5.93
CA TYR A 479 0.88 10.14 -6.45
C TYR A 479 1.85 11.30 -6.58
N GLY A 480 3.16 11.04 -6.53
CA GLY A 480 4.17 12.09 -6.56
C GLY A 480 4.31 12.77 -7.92
N ASP A 481 3.68 12.22 -8.96
CA ASP A 481 3.46 12.90 -10.24
C ASP A 481 2.44 14.05 -10.09
N LEU A 482 1.52 13.96 -9.14
CA LEU A 482 0.47 14.94 -8.88
C LEU A 482 0.92 16.00 -7.85
N ALA A 483 0.61 17.26 -8.12
CA ALA A 483 0.62 18.31 -7.09
C ALA A 483 -0.47 18.02 -6.04
N THR A 484 -0.26 18.36 -4.77
CA THR A 484 -1.22 18.02 -3.70
C THR A 484 -1.85 19.28 -3.11
N SER A 485 -3.18 19.37 -3.13
CA SER A 485 -3.97 20.35 -2.34
C SER A 485 -4.69 19.66 -1.20
N THR A 486 -4.80 20.32 -0.05
CA THR A 486 -5.41 19.73 1.15
C THR A 486 -6.53 20.59 1.72
N LEU A 487 -7.74 20.03 1.82
CA LEU A 487 -8.90 20.63 2.48
C LEU A 487 -9.13 20.00 3.85
N ARG A 488 -8.56 20.62 4.89
CA ARG A 488 -8.72 20.21 6.30
C ARG A 488 -9.96 20.80 6.97
N GLU A 489 -10.41 21.97 6.51
CA GLU A 489 -11.54 22.67 7.12
C GLU A 489 -12.87 22.00 6.76
N LEU A 490 -13.70 21.74 7.78
CA LEU A 490 -15.08 21.31 7.62
C LEU A 490 -16.01 22.53 7.44
N PRO A 491 -17.04 22.45 6.57
CA PRO A 491 -18.01 23.53 6.42
C PRO A 491 -18.71 23.92 7.73
N ARG A 492 -19.06 25.20 7.87
CA ARG A 492 -19.80 25.73 9.04
C ARG A 492 -21.13 25.00 9.20
N GLY A 493 -21.44 24.56 10.43
CA GLY A 493 -22.71 23.91 10.79
C GLY A 493 -22.61 22.41 11.06
N ARG A 494 -21.50 21.75 10.72
CA ARG A 494 -21.29 20.33 11.03
C ARG A 494 -20.94 20.14 12.50
N ARG A 495 -21.68 19.26 13.19
CA ARG A 495 -21.35 18.86 14.56
C ARG A 495 -20.36 17.69 14.57
N PRO A 496 -19.44 17.62 15.54
CA PRO A 496 -18.48 16.52 15.63
C PRO A 496 -19.17 15.18 15.85
N ILE A 497 -18.55 14.11 15.34
CA ILE A 497 -18.99 12.73 15.53
C ILE A 497 -18.24 12.19 16.74
N THR A 498 -18.97 11.70 17.74
CA THR A 498 -18.36 10.99 18.86
C THR A 498 -18.18 9.53 18.47
N THR A 499 -16.96 9.00 18.60
CA THR A 499 -16.68 7.59 18.31
C THR A 499 -16.36 6.85 19.59
N LYS A 500 -16.96 5.67 19.81
CA LYS A 500 -16.66 4.79 20.95
C LYS A 500 -16.51 3.34 20.51
N THR A 501 -15.58 2.64 21.13
CA THR A 501 -15.39 1.19 20.94
C THR A 501 -16.20 0.41 21.98
N ILE A 502 -16.84 -0.68 21.54
CA ILE A 502 -17.60 -1.60 22.38
C ILE A 502 -16.88 -2.95 22.34
N PHE A 503 -16.11 -3.25 23.39
CA PHE A 503 -15.45 -4.55 23.56
C PHE A 503 -16.36 -5.49 24.38
N VAL A 504 -17.09 -6.36 23.67
CA VAL A 504 -18.13 -7.22 24.29
C VAL A 504 -17.54 -8.30 25.20
N ALA A 505 -16.26 -8.65 25.02
CA ALA A 505 -15.54 -9.55 25.91
C ALA A 505 -15.45 -8.99 27.35
N GLU A 506 -15.41 -7.67 27.51
CA GLU A 506 -15.28 -6.99 28.81
C GLU A 506 -16.65 -6.55 29.34
N HIS A 507 -17.50 -6.00 28.46
CA HIS A 507 -18.78 -5.41 28.86
C HIS A 507 -19.92 -5.77 27.89
N ARG A 508 -20.54 -6.95 28.08
CA ARG A 508 -21.65 -7.38 27.21
C ARG A 508 -22.83 -6.41 27.16
N SER A 509 -23.15 -5.75 28.28
CA SER A 509 -24.30 -4.84 28.38
C SER A 509 -24.19 -3.61 27.48
N TRP A 510 -22.98 -3.22 27.06
CA TRP A 510 -22.77 -2.04 26.21
C TRP A 510 -23.39 -2.18 24.83
N LEU A 511 -23.50 -3.40 24.30
CA LEU A 511 -24.21 -3.65 23.05
C LEU A 511 -25.72 -3.40 23.22
N ASP A 512 -26.32 -3.82 24.34
CA ASP A 512 -27.73 -3.54 24.63
C ASP A 512 -27.99 -2.04 24.79
N HIS A 513 -27.03 -1.31 25.36
CA HIS A 513 -27.09 0.16 25.42
C HIS A 513 -27.00 0.80 24.04
N ALA A 514 -26.20 0.25 23.12
CA ALA A 514 -26.14 0.73 21.73
C ALA A 514 -27.50 0.60 21.03
N TRP A 515 -28.21 -0.52 21.21
CA TRP A 515 -29.54 -0.71 20.64
C TRP A 515 -30.58 0.23 21.23
N ARG A 516 -30.59 0.41 22.56
CA ARG A 516 -31.45 1.44 23.20
C ARG A 516 -31.16 2.83 22.65
N ARG A 517 -29.90 3.14 22.40
CA ARG A 517 -29.52 4.44 21.84
C ARG A 517 -30.05 4.65 20.42
N ILE A 518 -30.05 3.61 19.57
CA ILE A 518 -30.69 3.67 18.25
C ILE A 518 -32.19 3.99 18.40
N ILE A 519 -32.88 3.28 19.30
CA ILE A 519 -34.32 3.49 19.54
C ILE A 519 -34.59 4.93 19.98
N GLU A 520 -33.84 5.48 20.93
CA GLU A 520 -33.98 6.87 21.38
C GLU A 520 -33.83 7.89 20.25
N GLU A 521 -32.84 7.70 19.38
CA GLU A 521 -32.58 8.61 18.26
C GLU A 521 -33.67 8.51 17.20
N VAL A 522 -34.14 7.30 16.90
CA VAL A 522 -35.26 7.07 15.98
C VAL A 522 -36.57 7.63 16.52
N CYS A 523 -36.87 7.46 17.81
CA CYS A 523 -38.04 8.08 18.45
C CYS A 523 -38.00 9.61 18.41
N ALA A 524 -36.80 10.20 18.30
CA ALA A 524 -36.62 11.64 18.10
C ALA A 524 -36.69 12.05 16.61
N GLY A 525 -37.13 11.16 15.72
CA GLY A 525 -37.31 11.42 14.28
C GLY A 525 -36.03 11.29 13.45
N ARG A 526 -34.99 10.66 13.99
CA ARG A 526 -33.68 10.50 13.31
C ARG A 526 -33.50 9.08 12.79
N GLN A 527 -32.40 8.84 12.09
CA GLN A 527 -32.14 7.55 11.43
C GLN A 527 -30.80 6.97 11.83
N ALA A 528 -30.64 5.65 11.66
CA ALA A 528 -29.41 4.95 12.05
C ALA A 528 -28.92 3.95 10.99
N TYR A 529 -27.61 3.71 11.00
CA TYR A 529 -26.95 2.65 10.25
C TYR A 529 -26.50 1.52 11.16
N VAL A 530 -26.68 0.28 10.70
CA VAL A 530 -26.05 -0.90 11.30
C VAL A 530 -25.27 -1.61 10.21
N VAL A 531 -23.95 -1.73 10.38
CA VAL A 531 -23.03 -2.25 9.37
C VAL A 531 -22.46 -3.60 9.78
N ALA A 532 -22.49 -4.58 8.87
CA ALA A 532 -21.89 -5.90 9.05
C ALA A 532 -20.82 -6.16 7.98
N PRO A 533 -19.77 -6.95 8.27
CA PRO A 533 -18.67 -7.20 7.34
C PRO A 533 -19.04 -8.15 6.19
N ARG A 534 -19.98 -9.08 6.39
CA ARG A 534 -20.31 -10.15 5.44
C ARG A 534 -21.76 -10.09 4.96
N ILE A 535 -22.02 -10.62 3.75
CA ILE A 535 -23.39 -10.70 3.20
C ILE A 535 -24.11 -11.92 3.76
N ASP A 536 -23.54 -13.11 3.57
CA ASP A 536 -24.09 -14.40 4.05
C ASP A 536 -22.98 -15.45 4.30
N ASP A 537 -23.39 -16.63 4.76
CA ASP A 537 -22.50 -17.75 5.07
C ASP A 537 -21.77 -18.34 3.85
N THR A 538 -22.22 -18.02 2.63
CA THR A 538 -21.65 -18.53 1.37
C THR A 538 -20.53 -17.65 0.81
N ASP A 539 -20.25 -16.48 1.40
CA ASP A 539 -19.05 -15.70 1.09
C ASP A 539 -17.79 -16.43 1.61
N ASP A 540 -17.25 -17.35 0.80
CA ASP A 540 -15.92 -17.96 0.96
C ASP A 540 -14.83 -16.89 0.82
N THR A 541 -14.58 -16.19 1.92
CA THR A 541 -13.31 -15.49 2.14
C THR A 541 -12.45 -16.42 3.00
N ASP A 542 -11.14 -16.50 2.70
CA ASP A 542 -10.10 -17.35 3.32
C ASP A 542 -9.88 -17.11 4.85
N ASP A 543 -10.94 -16.86 5.60
CA ASP A 543 -10.99 -16.61 7.04
C ASP A 543 -11.29 -17.91 7.82
N THR A 544 -10.99 -19.08 7.25
CA THR A 544 -10.89 -20.35 7.99
C THR A 544 -9.51 -20.50 8.63
N ALA A 545 -9.00 -19.43 9.24
CA ALA A 545 -7.93 -19.55 10.22
C ALA A 545 -8.52 -20.19 11.50
N ASP A 546 -8.01 -21.36 11.86
CA ASP A 546 -8.48 -22.21 12.95
C ASP A 546 -8.81 -21.42 14.25
N GLY A 547 -10.09 -21.38 14.63
CA GLY A 547 -10.54 -21.02 15.98
C GLY A 547 -11.24 -19.66 16.17
N VAL A 548 -11.41 -18.84 15.13
CA VAL A 548 -12.18 -17.58 15.24
C VAL A 548 -13.65 -17.82 14.83
N PRO A 549 -14.64 -17.49 15.68
CA PRO A 549 -16.05 -17.64 15.29
C PRO A 549 -16.39 -16.79 14.06
N PRO A 550 -17.30 -17.29 13.18
CA PRO A 550 -17.63 -16.62 11.92
C PRO A 550 -18.10 -15.19 12.16
N ALA A 551 -17.82 -14.32 11.18
CA ALA A 551 -18.27 -12.94 11.18
C ALA A 551 -19.80 -12.88 11.08
N VAL A 552 -20.40 -11.88 11.72
CA VAL A 552 -21.86 -11.65 11.60
C VAL A 552 -22.23 -11.32 10.16
N THR A 553 -23.23 -12.01 9.62
CA THR A 553 -23.77 -11.72 8.29
C THR A 553 -24.86 -10.64 8.37
N VAL A 554 -24.95 -9.80 7.34
CA VAL A 554 -25.94 -8.71 7.29
C VAL A 554 -27.38 -9.24 7.27
N VAL A 555 -27.61 -10.38 6.63
CA VAL A 555 -28.94 -10.99 6.49
C VAL A 555 -29.42 -11.53 7.84
N GLU A 556 -28.58 -12.30 8.55
CA GLU A 556 -28.92 -12.79 9.89
C GLU A 556 -29.08 -11.65 10.88
N LEU A 557 -28.22 -10.62 10.79
CA LEU A 557 -28.31 -9.44 11.64
C LEU A 557 -29.63 -8.70 11.41
N PHE A 558 -30.05 -8.54 10.16
CA PHE A 558 -31.32 -7.91 9.82
C PHE A 558 -32.51 -8.67 10.41
N GLU A 559 -32.58 -9.99 10.21
CA GLU A 559 -33.68 -10.81 10.73
C GLU A 559 -33.70 -10.83 12.27
N ARG A 560 -32.53 -10.89 12.91
CA ARG A 560 -32.41 -10.81 14.37
C ARG A 560 -32.90 -9.46 14.90
N LEU A 561 -32.40 -8.35 14.37
CA LEU A 561 -32.77 -7.01 14.83
C LEU A 561 -34.26 -6.74 14.60
N ARG A 562 -34.81 -7.18 13.47
CA ARG A 562 -36.24 -7.04 13.15
C ARG A 562 -37.15 -7.87 14.07
N SER A 563 -36.69 -9.02 14.54
CA SER A 563 -37.50 -9.90 15.42
C SER A 563 -37.30 -9.64 16.91
N ARG A 564 -36.20 -8.99 17.31
CA ARG A 564 -35.84 -8.80 18.73
C ARG A 564 -35.53 -7.35 19.05
N GLU A 565 -34.26 -6.95 18.92
CA GLU A 565 -33.74 -5.73 19.56
C GLU A 565 -34.39 -4.45 19.02
N LEU A 566 -34.80 -4.43 17.74
CA LEU A 566 -35.39 -3.29 17.04
C LEU A 566 -36.78 -3.60 16.46
N ALA A 567 -37.51 -4.57 17.03
CA ALA A 567 -38.79 -5.06 16.48
C ALA A 567 -39.90 -3.99 16.32
N GLY A 568 -39.75 -2.83 16.96
CA GLY A 568 -40.68 -1.70 16.85
C GLY A 568 -40.32 -0.66 15.78
N LEU A 569 -39.23 -0.84 15.02
CA LEU A 569 -38.74 0.14 14.04
C LEU A 569 -38.87 -0.37 12.61
N ARG A 570 -38.86 0.55 11.63
CA ARG A 570 -38.87 0.19 10.20
C ARG A 570 -37.44 -0.05 9.73
N LEU A 571 -37.08 -1.31 9.51
CA LEU A 571 -35.74 -1.69 9.07
C LEU A 571 -35.68 -1.91 7.55
N GLY A 572 -34.57 -1.51 6.94
CA GLY A 572 -34.22 -1.82 5.55
C GLY A 572 -32.93 -2.64 5.47
N LEU A 573 -32.82 -3.50 4.46
CA LEU A 573 -31.64 -4.32 4.19
C LEU A 573 -30.91 -3.82 2.94
N MET A 574 -29.58 -3.69 3.00
CA MET A 574 -28.79 -3.33 1.81
C MET A 574 -27.43 -4.04 1.73
N HIS A 575 -27.21 -4.78 0.65
CA HIS A 575 -25.92 -5.44 0.39
C HIS A 575 -25.56 -5.52 -1.10
N GLY A 576 -24.30 -5.90 -1.38
CA GLY A 576 -23.71 -5.85 -2.72
C GLY A 576 -24.43 -6.72 -3.75
N ARG A 577 -24.99 -7.86 -3.31
CA ARG A 577 -25.74 -8.81 -4.16
C ARG A 577 -27.16 -8.36 -4.56
N LEU A 578 -27.71 -7.28 -3.98
CA LEU A 578 -29.05 -6.81 -4.37
C LEU A 578 -29.06 -6.25 -5.81
N PRO A 579 -30.14 -6.44 -6.59
CA PRO A 579 -30.36 -5.76 -7.86
C PRO A 579 -30.27 -4.23 -7.73
N ALA A 580 -29.89 -3.54 -8.82
CA ALA A 580 -29.72 -2.08 -8.81
C ALA A 580 -31.02 -1.35 -8.43
N ASP A 581 -32.14 -1.77 -9.02
CA ASP A 581 -33.46 -1.17 -8.79
C ASP A 581 -33.90 -1.30 -7.32
N GLU A 582 -33.61 -2.44 -6.68
CA GLU A 582 -33.90 -2.67 -5.27
C GLU A 582 -33.02 -1.81 -4.35
N LYS A 583 -31.73 -1.68 -4.66
CA LYS A 583 -30.82 -0.77 -3.93
C LYS A 583 -31.33 0.66 -3.99
N ASP A 584 -31.71 1.13 -5.18
CA ASP A 584 -32.22 2.48 -5.38
C ASP A 584 -33.56 2.70 -4.65
N ALA A 585 -34.45 1.70 -4.64
CA ALA A 585 -35.72 1.76 -3.92
C ALA A 585 -35.51 1.86 -2.40
N VAL A 586 -34.68 0.98 -1.82
CA VAL A 586 -34.35 1.00 -0.38
C VAL A 586 -33.69 2.32 -0.01
N MET A 587 -32.78 2.82 -0.84
CA MET A 587 -32.12 4.09 -0.60
C MET A 587 -33.04 5.30 -0.69
N THR A 588 -34.00 5.27 -1.61
CA THR A 588 -35.02 6.31 -1.75
C THR A 588 -35.92 6.32 -0.51
N ALA A 589 -36.39 5.15 -0.07
CA ALA A 589 -37.19 4.99 1.14
C ALA A 589 -36.43 5.46 2.39
N PHE A 590 -35.15 5.11 2.51
CA PHE A 590 -34.33 5.58 3.63
C PHE A 590 -34.14 7.11 3.59
N ARG A 591 -33.89 7.73 2.43
CA ARG A 591 -33.82 9.20 2.35
C ARG A 591 -35.13 9.91 2.68
N ALA A 592 -36.26 9.31 2.31
CA ALA A 592 -37.59 9.85 2.61
C ALA A 592 -37.98 9.73 4.09
N GLY A 593 -37.21 8.98 4.88
CA GLY A 593 -37.57 8.66 6.26
C GLY A 593 -38.64 7.57 6.38
N ASP A 594 -38.86 6.78 5.32
CA ASP A 594 -39.76 5.61 5.36
C ASP A 594 -39.11 4.39 6.03
N VAL A 595 -37.78 4.37 6.07
CA VAL A 595 -36.96 3.39 6.79
C VAL A 595 -36.21 4.12 7.91
N ASP A 596 -36.31 3.62 9.13
CA ASP A 596 -35.67 4.21 10.31
C ASP A 596 -34.21 3.75 10.47
N VAL A 597 -33.97 2.45 10.23
CA VAL A 597 -32.66 1.82 10.43
C VAL A 597 -32.27 1.03 9.19
N LEU A 598 -31.10 1.35 8.63
CA LEU A 598 -30.56 0.65 7.47
C LEU A 598 -29.48 -0.35 7.91
N VAL A 599 -29.79 -1.64 7.79
CA VAL A 599 -28.86 -2.75 8.04
C VAL A 599 -28.14 -3.07 6.74
N CYS A 600 -26.82 -2.89 6.72
CA CYS A 600 -26.07 -2.91 5.48
C CYS A 600 -24.65 -3.47 5.61
N THR A 601 -24.02 -3.71 4.46
CA THR A 601 -22.57 -4.02 4.37
C THR A 601 -21.77 -2.77 4.01
N THR A 602 -20.49 -2.93 3.67
CA THR A 602 -19.61 -1.86 3.16
C THR A 602 -20.11 -1.15 1.90
N VAL A 603 -21.24 -1.53 1.32
CA VAL A 603 -21.83 -0.83 0.15
C VAL A 603 -22.11 0.65 0.44
N ILE A 604 -22.41 1.03 1.70
CA ILE A 604 -22.59 2.44 2.07
C ILE A 604 -21.29 3.25 2.17
N GLU A 605 -20.13 2.59 2.07
CA GLU A 605 -18.82 3.24 2.06
C GLU A 605 -18.77 4.34 1.00
N VAL A 606 -19.46 4.15 -0.14
CA VAL A 606 -19.49 5.07 -1.28
C VAL A 606 -20.92 5.50 -1.61
N GLY A 607 -21.14 6.80 -1.78
CA GLY A 607 -22.32 7.29 -2.53
C GLY A 607 -23.68 7.30 -1.84
N VAL A 608 -23.71 7.44 -0.51
CA VAL A 608 -24.95 7.75 0.20
C VAL A 608 -24.72 8.86 1.22
N ASP A 609 -25.53 9.91 1.14
CA ASP A 609 -25.64 10.98 2.14
C ASP A 609 -27.09 11.03 2.63
N VAL A 610 -27.29 10.90 3.94
CA VAL A 610 -28.58 11.05 4.61
C VAL A 610 -28.37 11.99 5.80
N PRO A 611 -28.70 13.29 5.67
CA PRO A 611 -28.44 14.29 6.71
C PRO A 611 -29.06 13.97 8.07
N ASN A 612 -30.18 13.23 8.06
CA ASN A 612 -30.93 12.83 9.26
C ASN A 612 -30.34 11.57 9.96
N ALA A 613 -29.32 10.94 9.39
CA ALA A 613 -28.64 9.80 10.01
C ALA A 613 -27.64 10.26 11.08
N THR A 614 -27.92 9.94 12.35
CA THR A 614 -27.14 10.41 13.50
C THR A 614 -26.36 9.30 14.20
N VAL A 615 -26.77 8.05 14.08
CA VAL A 615 -26.09 6.92 14.75
C VAL A 615 -25.60 5.87 13.76
N MET A 616 -24.42 5.33 14.01
CA MET A 616 -23.89 4.18 13.29
C MET A 616 -23.35 3.15 14.28
N VAL A 617 -23.70 1.88 14.08
CA VAL A 617 -23.10 0.73 14.77
C VAL A 617 -22.40 -0.14 13.73
N VAL A 618 -21.09 -0.36 13.89
CA VAL A 618 -20.31 -1.26 13.04
C VAL A 618 -20.05 -2.56 13.81
N MET A 619 -20.64 -3.65 13.36
CA MET A 619 -20.47 -4.99 13.93
C MET A 619 -19.14 -5.60 13.47
N ASP A 620 -18.48 -6.37 14.34
CA ASP A 620 -17.15 -6.95 14.10
C ASP A 620 -16.16 -5.96 13.45
N ALA A 621 -16.07 -4.75 13.99
CA ALA A 621 -15.29 -3.64 13.46
C ALA A 621 -13.79 -3.97 13.29
N ASP A 622 -13.27 -4.95 14.03
CA ASP A 622 -11.91 -5.47 13.92
C ASP A 622 -11.63 -6.18 12.58
N ARG A 623 -12.66 -6.48 11.79
CA ARG A 623 -12.51 -7.03 10.43
C ARG A 623 -12.45 -5.97 9.34
N PHE A 624 -12.66 -4.71 9.67
CA PHE A 624 -12.58 -3.60 8.73
C PHE A 624 -11.22 -2.91 8.80
N GLY A 625 -10.73 -2.46 7.64
CA GLY A 625 -9.56 -1.60 7.57
C GLY A 625 -9.82 -0.21 8.16
N ILE A 626 -8.77 0.48 8.62
CA ILE A 626 -8.88 1.83 9.22
C ILE A 626 -9.54 2.81 8.25
N SER A 627 -9.12 2.78 6.99
CA SER A 627 -9.69 3.62 5.93
C SER A 627 -11.20 3.37 5.72
N GLN A 628 -11.66 2.12 5.77
CA GLN A 628 -13.08 1.78 5.64
C GLN A 628 -13.89 2.30 6.82
N LEU A 629 -13.40 2.10 8.06
CA LEU A 629 -14.03 2.62 9.27
C LEU A 629 -14.16 4.15 9.24
N HIS A 630 -13.13 4.84 8.73
CA HIS A 630 -13.16 6.28 8.54
C HIS A 630 -14.24 6.73 7.55
N GLN A 631 -14.33 6.06 6.39
CA GLN A 631 -15.35 6.35 5.37
C GLN A 631 -16.77 6.11 5.90
N LEU A 632 -16.99 4.97 6.57
CA LEU A 632 -18.27 4.62 7.20
C LEU A 632 -18.65 5.67 8.25
N ARG A 633 -17.74 6.02 9.16
CA ARG A 633 -17.95 7.09 10.16
C ARG A 633 -18.38 8.40 9.50
N GLY A 634 -17.78 8.76 8.36
CA GLY A 634 -18.12 9.96 7.60
C GLY A 634 -19.52 9.98 6.96
N ARG A 635 -20.30 8.89 7.05
CA ARG A 635 -21.67 8.79 6.52
C ARG A 635 -22.75 9.28 7.50
N ILE A 636 -22.40 9.53 8.76
CA ILE A 636 -23.31 10.10 9.77
C ILE A 636 -22.92 11.52 10.16
N GLY A 637 -23.81 12.24 10.85
CA GLY A 637 -23.53 13.57 11.39
C GLY A 637 -23.30 14.62 10.30
N ARG A 638 -24.11 14.55 9.24
CA ARG A 638 -24.09 15.50 8.11
C ARG A 638 -25.16 16.60 8.21
N GLY A 639 -26.16 16.40 9.08
CA GLY A 639 -27.16 17.43 9.43
C GLY A 639 -26.76 18.29 10.62
N SER A 640 -27.78 18.89 11.26
CA SER A 640 -27.63 19.78 12.42
C SER A 640 -27.38 19.06 13.76
N HIS A 641 -27.56 17.73 13.78
CA HIS A 641 -27.48 16.89 14.96
C HIS A 641 -26.08 16.25 15.12
N PRO A 642 -25.61 16.05 16.37
CA PRO A 642 -24.33 15.38 16.62
C PRO A 642 -24.39 13.91 16.19
N GLY A 643 -23.30 13.41 15.61
CA GLY A 643 -23.18 12.01 15.21
C GLY A 643 -22.61 11.13 16.33
N LEU A 644 -23.02 9.86 16.39
CA LEU A 644 -22.46 8.84 17.28
C LEU A 644 -22.09 7.59 16.47
N CYS A 645 -20.80 7.25 16.45
CA CYS A 645 -20.27 6.04 15.83
C CYS A 645 -19.84 5.03 16.91
N LEU A 646 -20.38 3.82 16.86
CA LEU A 646 -20.11 2.74 17.80
C LEU A 646 -19.42 1.58 17.08
N LEU A 647 -18.19 1.28 17.46
CA LEU A 647 -17.38 0.23 16.86
C LEU A 647 -17.41 -1.01 17.75
N HIS A 648 -18.20 -2.02 17.38
CA HIS A 648 -18.34 -3.25 18.14
C HIS A 648 -17.23 -4.25 17.77
N SER A 649 -16.58 -4.85 18.77
CA SER A 649 -15.65 -5.97 18.58
C SER A 649 -15.85 -7.04 19.65
N ARG A 650 -15.63 -8.29 19.24
CA ARG A 650 -15.54 -9.46 20.13
C ARG A 650 -14.13 -9.65 20.69
N THR A 651 -13.14 -8.98 20.11
CA THR A 651 -11.73 -9.09 20.47
C THR A 651 -11.43 -8.25 21.72
N PRO A 652 -10.57 -8.71 22.66
CA PRO A 652 -10.21 -7.93 23.85
C PRO A 652 -9.52 -6.60 23.52
N ALA A 653 -9.69 -5.57 24.37
CA ALA A 653 -9.13 -4.25 24.13
C ALA A 653 -7.59 -4.24 24.05
N GLY A 654 -6.92 -5.11 24.81
CA GLY A 654 -5.46 -5.23 24.83
C GLY A 654 -4.82 -5.95 23.64
N SER A 655 -5.63 -6.48 22.72
CA SER A 655 -5.12 -7.09 21.47
C SER A 655 -4.66 -6.02 20.48
N ARG A 656 -3.87 -6.41 19.47
CA ARG A 656 -3.49 -5.51 18.36
C ARG A 656 -4.72 -4.91 17.66
N ALA A 657 -5.73 -5.73 17.38
CA ALA A 657 -6.99 -5.26 16.78
C ALA A 657 -7.77 -4.30 17.72
N GLY A 658 -7.74 -4.55 19.02
CA GLY A 658 -8.33 -3.67 20.03
C GLY A 658 -7.64 -2.30 20.08
N ALA A 659 -6.31 -2.29 20.17
CA ALA A 659 -5.50 -1.06 20.14
C ALA A 659 -5.76 -0.24 18.86
N ARG A 660 -5.86 -0.91 17.70
CA ARG A 660 -6.22 -0.29 16.42
C ARG A 660 -7.58 0.38 16.48
N LEU A 661 -8.63 -0.31 16.96
CA LEU A 661 -9.97 0.25 17.07
C LEU A 661 -10.03 1.44 18.04
N THR A 662 -9.32 1.35 19.17
CA THR A 662 -9.23 2.46 20.12
C THR A 662 -8.53 3.66 19.52
N ALA A 663 -7.46 3.47 18.75
CA ALA A 663 -6.80 4.54 18.03
C ALA A 663 -7.71 5.19 16.97
N VAL A 664 -8.49 4.39 16.24
CA VAL A 664 -9.51 4.90 15.30
C VAL A 664 -10.58 5.74 15.99
N ALA A 665 -11.03 5.30 17.18
CA ALA A 665 -12.03 6.02 17.95
C ALA A 665 -11.49 7.32 18.60
N ALA A 666 -10.20 7.38 18.89
CA ALA A 666 -9.56 8.51 19.57
C ALA A 666 -9.34 9.74 18.67
N THR A 667 -9.29 9.57 17.35
CA THR A 667 -9.03 10.69 16.42
C THR A 667 -10.11 10.84 15.35
N MET A 668 -10.49 12.09 15.11
CA MET A 668 -11.35 12.47 13.98
C MET A 668 -10.56 12.81 12.72
N ASP A 669 -9.27 13.12 12.88
CA ASP A 669 -8.37 13.55 11.80
C ASP A 669 -8.04 12.38 10.88
N GLY A 670 -8.57 12.42 9.66
CA GLY A 670 -8.35 11.38 8.67
C GLY A 670 -6.89 11.24 8.22
N PHE A 671 -6.05 12.28 8.32
CA PHE A 671 -4.62 12.19 7.99
C PHE A 671 -3.86 11.37 9.03
N LYS A 672 -4.17 11.56 10.32
CA LYS A 672 -3.60 10.74 11.40
C LYS A 672 -4.03 9.27 11.27
N LEU A 673 -5.28 9.03 10.84
CA LEU A 673 -5.77 7.68 10.59
C LEU A 673 -5.08 7.02 9.40
N ALA A 674 -4.78 7.78 8.35
CA ALA A 674 -4.03 7.30 7.22
C ALA A 674 -2.63 6.87 7.63
N ASP A 675 -1.92 7.71 8.40
CA ASP A 675 -0.59 7.41 8.92
C ASP A 675 -0.60 6.13 9.78
N LEU A 676 -1.64 5.95 10.60
CA LEU A 676 -1.87 4.72 11.37
C LEU A 676 -2.15 3.50 10.46
N ASP A 677 -2.93 3.66 9.39
CA ASP A 677 -3.22 2.60 8.41
C ASP A 677 -1.95 2.15 7.68
N LEU A 678 -1.04 3.07 7.37
CA LEU A 678 0.26 2.75 6.77
C LEU A 678 1.18 2.01 7.75
N ALA A 679 1.19 2.40 9.03
CA ALA A 679 1.99 1.71 10.04
C ALA A 679 1.45 0.30 10.35
N GLU A 680 0.12 0.11 10.30
CA GLU A 680 -0.52 -1.18 10.55
C GLU A 680 -0.35 -2.17 9.39
N ARG A 681 -0.41 -1.70 8.15
CA ARG A 681 -0.22 -2.52 6.95
C ARG A 681 1.27 -2.73 6.71
N ARG A 682 1.70 -3.99 6.51
CA ARG A 682 3.05 -4.22 5.98
C ARG A 682 3.11 -3.62 4.58
N GLU A 683 4.16 -2.84 4.32
CA GLU A 683 4.29 -2.01 3.11
C GLU A 683 4.13 -2.78 1.80
N GLY A 684 4.46 -4.08 1.81
CA GLY A 684 4.27 -5.00 0.68
C GLY A 684 2.82 -5.15 0.21
N ASP A 685 1.80 -4.93 1.06
CA ASP A 685 0.38 -5.00 0.65
C ASP A 685 -0.11 -3.71 -0.02
N VAL A 686 0.54 -2.58 0.26
CA VAL A 686 0.21 -1.28 -0.36
C VAL A 686 1.03 -1.08 -1.64
N LEU A 687 2.28 -1.57 -1.65
CA LEU A 687 3.19 -1.50 -2.78
C LEU A 687 3.05 -2.68 -3.77
N GLY A 688 2.48 -3.81 -3.34
CA GLY A 688 2.56 -5.09 -4.04
C GLY A 688 1.21 -5.69 -4.43
N ARG A 689 0.75 -5.33 -5.64
CA ARG A 689 0.14 -6.17 -6.70
C ARG A 689 -0.45 -5.26 -7.78
N ASN A 690 0.41 -4.43 -8.37
CA ASN A 690 0.06 -3.83 -9.66
C ASN A 690 0.12 -4.93 -10.73
N GLN A 691 -0.88 -4.95 -11.60
CA GLN A 691 -1.28 -6.03 -12.51
C GLN A 691 -0.23 -6.41 -13.59
N SER A 692 1.00 -5.88 -13.51
CA SER A 692 2.12 -6.19 -14.42
C SER A 692 3.20 -7.11 -13.82
N GLY A 693 3.05 -7.59 -12.59
CA GLY A 693 3.90 -8.68 -12.06
C GLY A 693 5.37 -8.32 -11.75
N ARG A 694 5.74 -7.03 -11.72
CA ARG A 694 7.04 -6.57 -11.20
C ARG A 694 6.83 -5.57 -10.06
N ALA A 695 7.30 -5.92 -8.87
CA ALA A 695 7.26 -5.04 -7.71
C ALA A 695 8.16 -3.82 -7.96
N ILE A 696 7.68 -2.62 -7.62
CA ILE A 696 8.56 -1.46 -7.42
C ILE A 696 9.43 -1.83 -6.21
N GLY A 697 10.68 -2.23 -6.46
CA GLY A 697 11.55 -2.88 -5.48
C GLY A 697 12.19 -1.90 -4.51
N LEU A 698 11.40 -1.28 -3.61
CA LEU A 698 11.96 -0.63 -2.42
C LEU A 698 12.51 -1.72 -1.51
N LYS A 699 13.81 -1.67 -1.18
CA LYS A 699 14.47 -2.70 -0.36
C LYS A 699 14.76 -2.18 1.05
N LEU A 700 15.12 -0.90 1.17
CA LEU A 700 15.42 -0.26 2.45
C LEU A 700 14.43 0.85 2.78
N LEU A 701 13.94 1.56 1.77
CA LEU A 701 13.03 2.69 1.97
C LEU A 701 11.64 2.24 2.41
N SER A 702 11.42 2.28 3.71
CA SER A 702 10.10 2.29 4.32
C SER A 702 9.36 3.63 4.11
N LEU A 703 8.13 3.56 3.61
CA LEU A 703 7.22 4.70 3.51
C LEU A 703 6.64 5.09 4.87
N ALA A 704 6.51 4.15 5.81
CA ALA A 704 6.05 4.45 7.16
C ALA A 704 7.13 5.21 7.95
N ASP A 705 8.36 4.69 7.95
CA ASP A 705 9.42 5.14 8.85
C ASP A 705 10.28 6.26 8.27
N HIS A 706 10.50 6.29 6.94
CA HIS A 706 11.44 7.24 6.31
C HIS A 706 10.76 8.45 5.66
N ARG A 707 9.71 8.99 6.29
CA ARG A 707 9.01 10.20 5.81
C ARG A 707 9.97 11.38 5.59
N GLU A 708 10.84 11.66 6.55
CA GLU A 708 11.76 12.80 6.48
C GLU A 708 12.79 12.64 5.34
N VAL A 709 13.22 11.40 5.08
CA VAL A 709 14.13 11.07 3.97
C VAL A 709 13.44 11.35 2.63
N LEU A 710 12.18 10.94 2.48
CA LEU A 710 11.37 11.21 1.28
C LEU A 710 11.16 12.72 1.05
N GLU A 711 10.83 13.47 2.09
CA GLU A 711 10.64 14.93 2.00
C GLU A 711 11.95 15.64 1.62
N SER A 712 13.06 15.24 2.23
CA SER A 712 14.40 15.75 1.91
C SER A 712 14.80 15.45 0.46
N ALA A 713 14.64 14.19 0.02
CA ALA A 713 14.92 13.78 -1.35
C ALA A 713 14.06 14.53 -2.38
N ARG A 714 12.78 14.79 -2.05
CA ARG A 714 11.89 15.58 -2.90
C ARG A 714 12.37 17.03 -3.04
N GLN A 715 12.68 17.69 -1.93
CA GLN A 715 13.19 19.07 -1.95
C GLN A 715 14.46 19.18 -2.79
N PHE A 716 15.36 18.20 -2.65
CA PHE A 716 16.55 18.10 -3.48
C PHE A 716 16.21 17.98 -4.97
N CYS A 717 15.34 17.03 -5.35
CA CYS A 717 14.97 16.81 -6.74
C CYS A 717 14.23 18.01 -7.36
N GLU A 718 13.32 18.66 -6.62
CA GLU A 718 12.61 19.86 -7.07
C GLU A 718 13.55 21.06 -7.21
N HIS A 719 14.55 21.21 -6.33
CA HIS A 719 15.55 22.24 -6.44
C HIS A 719 16.45 22.04 -7.67
N VAL A 720 16.93 20.80 -7.87
CA VAL A 720 17.73 20.40 -9.03
C VAL A 720 16.98 20.65 -10.32
N ASP A 721 15.69 20.27 -10.37
CA ASP A 721 14.89 20.63 -11.51
C ASP A 721 14.83 22.16 -11.63
N ALA A 722 14.24 22.90 -10.70
CA ALA A 722 13.97 24.32 -10.91
C ALA A 722 15.21 25.18 -11.25
N HIS A 723 16.40 24.86 -10.69
CA HIS A 723 17.55 25.76 -10.71
C HIS A 723 18.81 25.23 -11.42
N ASP A 724 18.96 23.91 -11.61
CA ASP A 724 20.23 23.34 -12.06
C ASP A 724 20.10 22.53 -13.37
N ARG A 725 20.27 23.22 -14.50
CA ARG A 725 20.26 22.60 -15.83
C ARG A 725 21.37 21.57 -16.06
N GLN A 726 22.48 21.65 -15.32
CA GLN A 726 23.57 20.67 -15.45
C GLN A 726 23.20 19.38 -14.73
N LEU A 727 22.64 19.49 -13.52
CA LEU A 727 22.21 18.34 -12.74
C LEU A 727 20.95 17.66 -13.30
N ARG A 728 20.09 18.40 -14.03
CA ARG A 728 18.96 17.80 -14.77
C ARG A 728 19.36 16.68 -15.74
N ASN A 729 20.55 16.79 -16.34
CA ASN A 729 21.08 15.78 -17.27
C ASN A 729 22.16 14.90 -16.61
N HIS A 730 22.26 14.92 -15.27
CA HIS A 730 23.26 14.14 -14.56
C HIS A 730 23.00 12.65 -14.72
N ARG A 731 23.99 11.93 -15.28
CA ARG A 731 23.89 10.49 -15.51
C ARG A 731 23.61 9.71 -14.21
N GLY A 732 24.20 10.12 -13.10
CA GLY A 732 24.00 9.48 -11.80
C GLY A 732 22.55 9.49 -11.31
N LEU A 733 21.84 10.62 -11.44
CA LEU A 733 20.43 10.72 -11.06
C LEU A 733 19.55 9.90 -12.01
N ALA A 734 19.87 9.88 -13.30
CA ALA A 734 19.19 9.02 -14.27
C ALA A 734 19.38 7.52 -13.95
N THR A 735 20.57 7.10 -13.52
CA THR A 735 20.83 5.71 -13.09
C THR A 735 20.00 5.34 -11.86
N LEU A 736 19.91 6.23 -10.87
CA LEU A 736 19.05 5.99 -9.69
C LEU A 736 17.57 5.89 -10.07
N ALA A 737 17.09 6.76 -10.97
CA ALA A 737 15.70 6.77 -11.41
C ALA A 737 15.34 5.60 -12.34
N ALA A 738 16.29 5.07 -13.12
CA ALA A 738 16.07 3.98 -14.07
C ALA A 738 15.38 2.78 -13.41
N ARG A 739 15.78 2.46 -12.18
CA ARG A 739 15.20 1.37 -11.35
C ARG A 739 13.70 1.51 -11.09
N PHE A 740 13.19 2.73 -11.14
CA PHE A 740 11.80 3.06 -10.88
C PHE A 740 10.99 3.38 -12.15
N THR A 741 11.66 3.72 -13.26
CA THR A 741 11.01 4.05 -14.54
C THR A 741 10.83 2.86 -15.48
N ASP A 742 11.65 1.80 -15.37
CA ASP A 742 11.76 0.76 -16.40
C ASP A 742 10.72 -0.38 -16.32
N THR A 743 9.55 -0.11 -15.73
CA THR A 743 8.40 -1.02 -15.73
C THR A 743 7.62 -1.03 -17.06
N GLY A 744 8.10 -0.33 -18.10
CA GLY A 744 7.45 -0.27 -19.40
C GLY A 744 8.35 -0.28 -20.65
N ARG A 745 9.67 -0.49 -20.55
CA ARG A 745 10.59 -0.26 -21.70
C ARG A 745 11.49 -1.40 -22.15
N VAL A 746 11.36 -2.60 -21.60
CA VAL A 746 12.20 -3.76 -22.01
C VAL A 746 11.67 -4.51 -23.25
N GLU A 747 10.50 -4.18 -23.83
CA GLU A 747 10.01 -4.86 -25.04
C GLU A 747 10.48 -4.27 -26.39
N TYR A 748 11.27 -3.18 -26.40
CA TYR A 748 11.65 -2.53 -27.68
C TYR A 748 13.11 -2.71 -28.11
N LEU A 749 13.93 -3.47 -27.37
CA LEU A 749 15.33 -3.72 -27.73
C LEU A 749 15.62 -5.13 -28.26
N ASP A 750 14.61 -6.00 -28.40
CA ASP A 750 14.72 -7.33 -29.03
C ASP A 750 14.22 -7.39 -30.49
N LYS A 751 14.00 -6.23 -31.13
CA LYS A 751 13.67 -6.14 -32.57
C LYS A 751 14.48 -5.07 -33.31
N ALA A 752 15.80 -5.07 -33.13
CA ALA A 752 16.74 -4.44 -34.04
C ALA A 752 17.84 -5.43 -34.44
#